data_AF-A0A3M4K0U5-F1
#
_entry.id   AF-A0A3M4K0U5-F1
#
_cell.length_a   1.000
_cell.length_b   1.000
_cell.length_c   1.000
_cell.angle_alpha   90.00
_cell.angle_beta   90.00
_cell.angle_gamma   90.00
#
_symmetry.space_group_name_H-M   'P 1'
#
loop_
_entity.id
_entity.type
_entity.pdbx_description
1 polymer ?
#
loop_
_entity_poly.entity_id
_entity_poly.type
_entity_poly.pdbx_seq_one_letter_code
_entity_poly.pdbx_strand_id
1 'polypeptide(L)'
;MARAYEGLYLTSVSSTDSECLALHSLEALPKWPAEVRLEIRNRYFSGALIDSIGPQDAPIRKVLISDGSRYEVRDADDQHLHGLDDLYSSVLHALPDAQRSQLGFPHAGQGQDLKRLVQENPLSRQKLAPLLKMQAIKPGSRSPMRLADGRLGYPLSGRGSVDWHVTDESLLDKIRTLELEDAFPEDILNRLRHTGWDNRAIDDRLNTLLGEQLDLRASLAVWTDEVVTFPQMSQAHVDSRERISEAIWSHWRLNNLPEIGRTFEPLRLQYLSLTDFPRHLPDFVYYRVTGLHLENISIETRVHPGVEGATPADPNLPRQLTNTFELGHFLRRFPQAQSLNLVSEPSAGFDPETSTFINLPQQISSVLPQLTELGLINQGIFLDQPQMSYFRDMPGLRALDLSGNRLASLLPMDLGWLRLDRLVLERVGMYRWPSWLTDIVPNNIRELSVAHNNLTELPGRILDNPPSLEHQTLIDLRGNSLSRHTAIQARINEAISGRAFRFVMDTPIAVQAAVNMQLQQGAELVVALDQWTNASSSLAIPSEQTLAARRQIGLLLIDHWRTFSLGHIHTPLRLVDIALADFPRQLPDFFCRQVRYLYLSRVTGTASDFDQLLRRMTDLSSLEMSGHVIPLTQLPEALLELRALRSLCLNDQGLLLEQQHIDFLSRIPTLEHLELDGNRIGAINDLTGLNHTALNWLSLSNAGLSEWPTWVDEMIPSPLKTLLLEGNLITDLPENILANPVSRHSHTEISLLNNPLSEATMRSALMSERYGRAFTFDMDLPPELSGRDWTESRDSDGSISDYMFSDDSRSSTPEPVSAEPWLEETDQRSAERHQIWEQLEADEHTRNLLDLIGSLRQSADYRNMASRPALQERVWGVLATANQDPQLRMTLNAVAEEPLRLLRDNDTCPDGIFLEFNQMEVLVFTRKSLQNVVQEQRGNMLYRLTVRLYRLSELDAVAREQAGDRDEAEVRLAYRMHWASALDLPVPPGNMLFEVHARIRPGELDTALLRVQTGEQGEPFLRYAAQQDFWVSYLRENHAGRFDALERIYRTDLTRLTDEFEQRDISLDNPEYESRIQEFEARFKQQQAALIRELTSTEGLEHTLDRALSR
;
A
#
# COMPACT_ATOMS: atom_id res chain seq x y z
N MET A 1 -23.19 44.54 -5.40
CA MET A 1 -21.93 44.87 -4.68
C MET A 1 -21.12 43.65 -4.27
N ALA A 2 -21.59 42.75 -3.38
CA ALA A 2 -20.81 41.57 -2.99
C ALA A 2 -20.40 40.69 -4.19
N ARG A 3 -21.33 40.48 -5.14
CA ARG A 3 -21.07 39.79 -6.42
C ARG A 3 -20.00 40.46 -7.29
N ALA A 4 -19.85 41.79 -7.22
CA ALA A 4 -18.83 42.52 -7.97
C ALA A 4 -17.42 42.18 -7.47
N TYR A 5 -17.23 42.18 -6.15
CA TYR A 5 -15.97 41.80 -5.50
C TYR A 5 -15.70 40.30 -5.61
N GLU A 6 -16.74 39.47 -5.51
CA GLU A 6 -16.61 38.02 -5.70
C GLU A 6 -16.01 37.69 -7.08
N GLY A 7 -16.53 38.30 -8.15
CA GLY A 7 -15.96 38.12 -9.50
C GLY A 7 -14.62 38.81 -9.76
N LEU A 8 -14.16 39.68 -8.85
CA LEU A 8 -12.80 40.23 -8.91
C LEU A 8 -11.77 39.22 -8.38
N TYR A 9 -12.11 38.44 -7.35
CA TYR A 9 -11.20 37.49 -6.70
C TYR A 9 -11.40 36.03 -7.15
N LEU A 10 -12.60 35.64 -7.57
CA LEU A 10 -12.92 34.29 -8.03
C LEU A 10 -13.00 34.22 -9.56
N THR A 11 -12.24 33.32 -10.16
CA THR A 11 -12.21 33.09 -11.61
C THR A 11 -13.47 32.44 -12.18
N SER A 12 -14.31 31.83 -11.35
CA SER A 12 -15.53 31.11 -11.76
C SER A 12 -16.76 31.99 -11.96
N VAL A 13 -16.71 33.28 -11.61
CA VAL A 13 -17.86 34.20 -11.65
C VAL A 13 -17.45 35.50 -12.36
N SER A 14 -17.67 35.61 -13.68
CA SER A 14 -17.55 36.88 -14.39
C SER A 14 -18.92 37.59 -14.44
N SER A 15 -18.96 38.86 -14.04
CA SER A 15 -20.17 39.68 -14.09
C SER A 15 -19.84 41.10 -14.57
N THR A 16 -20.79 41.75 -15.21
CA THR A 16 -20.66 43.15 -15.67
C THR A 16 -20.34 44.11 -14.52
N ASP A 17 -20.82 43.80 -13.30
CA ASP A 17 -20.54 44.59 -12.10
C ASP A 17 -19.06 44.44 -11.66
N SER A 18 -18.47 43.25 -11.86
CA SER A 18 -17.05 42.99 -11.59
C SER A 18 -16.14 43.68 -12.59
N GLU A 19 -16.56 43.76 -13.85
CA GLU A 19 -15.85 44.50 -14.91
C GLU A 19 -15.90 46.01 -14.65
N CYS A 20 -17.06 46.54 -14.22
CA CYS A 20 -17.19 47.93 -13.78
C CYS A 20 -16.27 48.21 -12.57
N LEU A 21 -16.25 47.32 -11.57
CA LEU A 21 -15.32 47.44 -10.44
C LEU A 21 -13.86 47.43 -10.90
N ALA A 22 -13.46 46.51 -11.78
CA ALA A 22 -12.09 46.43 -12.28
C ALA A 22 -11.68 47.70 -13.05
N LEU A 23 -12.55 48.18 -13.94
CA LEU A 23 -12.30 49.36 -14.77
C LEU A 23 -12.14 50.64 -13.93
N HIS A 24 -13.04 50.88 -12.97
CA HIS A 24 -12.97 52.08 -12.13
C HIS A 24 -11.92 51.97 -11.02
N SER A 25 -11.46 50.76 -10.69
CA SER A 25 -10.28 50.55 -9.83
C SER A 25 -8.99 50.92 -10.56
N LEU A 26 -8.90 50.69 -11.87
CA LEU A 26 -7.77 51.12 -12.70
C LEU A 26 -7.64 52.65 -12.70
N GLU A 27 -8.74 53.39 -12.87
CA GLU A 27 -8.75 54.86 -12.82
C GLU A 27 -8.33 55.42 -11.46
N ALA A 28 -8.59 54.67 -10.37
CA ALA A 28 -8.22 55.06 -9.02
C ALA A 28 -6.74 54.83 -8.68
N LEU A 29 -5.95 54.21 -9.58
CA LEU A 29 -4.52 53.97 -9.35
C LEU A 29 -3.73 55.30 -9.33
N PRO A 30 -2.78 55.49 -8.39
CA PRO A 30 -2.04 56.75 -8.22
C PRO A 30 -1.27 57.25 -9.46
N LYS A 31 -0.97 56.37 -10.42
CA LYS A 31 -0.21 56.66 -11.64
C LYS A 31 -1.05 56.52 -12.92
N TRP A 32 -2.38 56.48 -12.81
CA TRP A 32 -3.25 56.39 -13.98
C TRP A 32 -3.06 57.63 -14.90
N PRO A 33 -2.85 57.44 -16.22
CA PRO A 33 -2.57 58.53 -17.14
C PRO A 33 -3.82 59.39 -17.40
N ALA A 34 -3.77 60.67 -16.97
CA ALA A 34 -4.87 61.62 -17.17
C ALA A 34 -5.12 62.00 -18.64
N GLU A 35 -4.17 61.70 -19.54
CA GLU A 35 -4.26 61.98 -20.98
C GLU A 35 -5.02 60.91 -21.77
N VAL A 36 -5.38 59.79 -21.13
CA VAL A 36 -6.03 58.65 -21.79
C VAL A 36 -7.52 58.58 -21.42
N ARG A 37 -8.37 58.50 -22.44
CA ARG A 37 -9.77 58.11 -22.35
C ARG A 37 -9.93 56.70 -22.88
N LEU A 38 -10.42 55.79 -22.03
CA LEU A 38 -10.73 54.41 -22.40
C LEU A 38 -12.24 54.21 -22.41
N GLU A 39 -12.78 53.75 -23.54
CA GLU A 39 -14.20 53.48 -23.72
C GLU A 39 -14.43 51.99 -23.97
N ILE A 40 -15.39 51.39 -23.25
CA ILE A 40 -15.87 50.03 -23.55
C ILE A 40 -17.16 50.16 -24.37
N ARG A 41 -17.19 49.55 -25.56
CA ARG A 41 -18.34 49.60 -26.48
C ARG A 41 -18.87 48.22 -26.82
N ASN A 42 -20.18 48.12 -26.97
CA ASN A 42 -20.86 46.84 -27.21
C ASN A 42 -20.75 46.41 -28.69
N ARG A 43 -20.20 45.21 -28.94
CA ARG A 43 -20.16 44.47 -30.23
C ARG A 43 -19.41 45.10 -31.42
N TYR A 44 -19.37 46.42 -31.57
CA TYR A 44 -18.69 47.10 -32.67
C TYR A 44 -18.25 48.52 -32.28
N PHE A 45 -17.31 49.12 -33.03
CA PHE A 45 -16.69 50.41 -32.69
C PHE A 45 -17.68 51.58 -32.54
N SER A 46 -18.73 51.62 -33.37
CA SER A 46 -19.83 52.59 -33.26
C SER A 46 -20.97 52.14 -32.32
N GLY A 47 -20.75 51.06 -31.55
CA GLY A 47 -21.73 50.49 -30.62
C GLY A 47 -22.02 51.36 -29.40
N ALA A 48 -23.05 50.98 -28.65
CA ALA A 48 -23.43 51.68 -27.42
C ALA A 48 -22.28 51.66 -26.40
N LEU A 49 -22.03 52.80 -25.76
CA LEU A 49 -21.05 52.93 -24.69
C LEU A 49 -21.55 52.14 -23.47
N ILE A 50 -20.76 51.16 -23.04
CA ILE A 50 -21.02 50.33 -21.86
C ILE A 50 -20.49 51.03 -20.61
N ASP A 51 -19.21 51.43 -20.65
CA ASP A 51 -18.53 52.12 -19.54
C ASP A 51 -17.34 52.94 -20.09
N SER A 52 -16.84 53.89 -19.33
CA SER A 52 -15.65 54.66 -19.70
C SER A 52 -14.92 55.25 -18.50
N ILE A 53 -13.59 55.35 -18.62
CA ILE A 53 -12.71 56.01 -17.65
C ILE A 53 -11.82 57.04 -18.33
N GLY A 54 -11.38 58.05 -17.58
CA GLY A 54 -10.57 59.17 -18.05
C GLY A 54 -11.40 60.36 -18.54
N PRO A 55 -10.77 61.57 -18.62
CA PRO A 55 -11.45 62.80 -19.00
C PRO A 55 -12.12 62.73 -20.38
N GLN A 56 -13.22 63.45 -20.58
CA GLN A 56 -13.94 63.46 -21.86
C GLN A 56 -13.15 64.17 -22.97
N ASP A 57 -12.27 65.08 -22.59
CA ASP A 57 -11.38 65.90 -23.42
C ASP A 57 -9.95 65.34 -23.53
N ALA A 58 -9.72 64.09 -23.08
CA ALA A 58 -8.39 63.50 -23.11
C ALA A 58 -7.87 63.35 -24.56
N PRO A 59 -6.61 63.73 -24.85
CA PRO A 59 -6.07 63.72 -26.21
C PRO A 59 -5.89 62.30 -26.78
N ILE A 60 -5.79 61.28 -25.94
CA ILE A 60 -5.59 59.89 -26.36
C ILE A 60 -6.86 59.09 -26.08
N ARG A 61 -7.63 58.82 -27.13
CA ARG A 61 -8.83 57.98 -27.04
C ARG A 61 -8.54 56.54 -27.49
N LYS A 62 -8.96 55.57 -26.69
CA LYS A 62 -8.85 54.14 -26.97
C LYS A 62 -10.20 53.45 -26.72
N VAL A 63 -10.52 52.47 -27.56
CA VAL A 63 -11.81 51.79 -27.53
C VAL A 63 -11.60 50.29 -27.37
N LEU A 64 -12.25 49.70 -26.37
CA LEU A 64 -12.37 48.27 -26.17
C LEU A 64 -13.74 47.80 -26.66
N ILE A 65 -13.77 46.99 -27.71
CA ILE A 65 -15.00 46.39 -28.21
C ILE A 65 -15.26 45.11 -27.42
N SER A 66 -16.35 45.08 -26.66
CA SER A 66 -16.76 43.93 -25.87
C SER A 66 -17.46 42.87 -26.75
N ASP A 67 -16.97 41.63 -26.65
CA ASP A 67 -17.58 40.41 -27.18
C ASP A 67 -17.64 39.34 -26.08
N GLY A 68 -18.74 39.34 -25.33
CA GLY A 68 -18.86 38.54 -24.10
C GLY A 68 -17.92 39.05 -23.02
N SER A 69 -17.06 38.17 -22.49
CA SER A 69 -16.05 38.51 -21.46
C SER A 69 -14.66 38.81 -22.03
N ARG A 70 -14.56 39.09 -23.34
CA ARG A 70 -13.31 39.41 -24.04
C ARG A 70 -13.42 40.74 -24.80
N TYR A 71 -12.27 41.35 -25.04
CA TYR A 71 -12.18 42.73 -25.54
C TYR A 71 -11.19 42.83 -26.69
N GLU A 72 -11.64 43.38 -27.82
CA GLU A 72 -10.78 43.76 -28.95
C GLU A 72 -10.40 45.23 -28.84
N VAL A 73 -9.14 45.58 -29.09
CA VAL A 73 -8.60 46.93 -28.86
C VAL A 73 -8.52 47.72 -30.17
N ARG A 74 -9.08 48.93 -30.17
CA ARG A 74 -9.05 49.90 -31.28
C ARG A 74 -8.52 51.26 -30.85
N ASP A 75 -7.92 51.99 -31.77
CA ASP A 75 -7.55 53.39 -31.56
C ASP A 75 -8.71 54.36 -31.85
N ALA A 76 -8.42 55.67 -31.89
CA ALA A 76 -9.43 56.70 -32.13
C ALA A 76 -10.02 56.68 -33.55
N ASP A 77 -9.28 56.14 -34.52
CA ASP A 77 -9.61 56.10 -35.96
C ASP A 77 -10.11 54.70 -36.40
N ASP A 78 -10.49 53.84 -35.44
CA ASP A 78 -10.94 52.45 -35.64
C ASP A 78 -9.85 51.49 -36.17
N GLN A 79 -8.58 51.84 -36.04
CA GLN A 79 -7.48 50.95 -36.38
C GLN A 79 -7.29 49.88 -35.29
N HIS A 80 -7.03 48.65 -35.73
CA HIS A 80 -6.84 47.51 -34.84
C HIS A 80 -5.50 47.59 -34.10
N LEU A 81 -5.55 47.49 -32.77
CA LEU A 81 -4.36 47.47 -31.91
C LEU A 81 -4.08 46.09 -31.33
N HIS A 82 -5.12 45.34 -30.94
CA HIS A 82 -4.99 43.98 -30.38
C HIS A 82 -6.27 43.18 -30.52
N GLY A 83 -6.11 41.86 -30.63
CA GLY A 83 -7.19 40.88 -30.76
C GLY A 83 -8.03 40.73 -29.49
N LEU A 84 -9.00 39.81 -29.52
CA LEU A 84 -9.85 39.49 -28.38
C LEU A 84 -9.04 38.89 -27.24
N ASP A 85 -8.99 39.60 -26.11
CA ASP A 85 -8.26 39.20 -24.91
C ASP A 85 -9.05 39.53 -23.63
N ASP A 86 -8.50 39.18 -22.46
CA ASP A 86 -9.07 39.58 -21.16
C ASP A 86 -8.96 41.10 -20.94
N LEU A 87 -9.79 41.64 -20.05
CA LEU A 87 -9.86 43.08 -19.78
C LEU A 87 -8.49 43.71 -19.44
N TYR A 88 -7.66 43.04 -18.65
CA TYR A 88 -6.39 43.58 -18.17
C TYR A 88 -5.33 43.59 -19.27
N SER A 89 -5.25 42.50 -20.03
CA SER A 89 -4.39 42.39 -21.20
C SER A 89 -4.79 43.43 -22.26
N SER A 90 -6.09 43.56 -22.55
CA SER A 90 -6.61 44.55 -23.51
C SER A 90 -6.37 45.99 -23.06
N VAL A 91 -6.42 46.29 -21.75
CA VAL A 91 -6.05 47.62 -21.22
C VAL A 91 -4.57 47.92 -21.46
N LEU A 92 -3.65 46.97 -21.18
CA LEU A 92 -2.22 47.20 -21.42
C LEU A 92 -1.91 47.36 -22.91
N HIS A 93 -2.58 46.62 -23.79
CA HIS A 93 -2.43 46.79 -25.24
C HIS A 93 -3.06 48.09 -25.77
N ALA A 94 -4.02 48.69 -25.05
CA ALA A 94 -4.61 49.98 -25.40
C ALA A 94 -3.70 51.17 -25.05
N LEU A 95 -2.90 51.05 -23.99
CA LEU A 95 -2.06 52.13 -23.48
C LEU A 95 -0.79 52.31 -24.33
N PRO A 96 -0.45 53.55 -24.76
CA PRO A 96 0.83 53.81 -25.40
C PRO A 96 2.01 53.59 -24.44
N ASP A 97 3.19 53.33 -24.99
CA ASP A 97 4.37 52.88 -24.23
C ASP A 97 4.77 53.81 -23.08
N ALA A 98 4.65 55.13 -23.28
CA ALA A 98 4.98 56.12 -22.25
C ALA A 98 4.03 56.04 -21.05
N GLN A 99 2.72 55.98 -21.29
CA GLN A 99 1.68 55.90 -20.26
C GLN A 99 1.65 54.51 -19.59
N ARG A 100 1.95 53.45 -20.34
CA ARG A 100 2.08 52.08 -19.83
C ARG A 100 3.30 51.93 -18.90
N SER A 101 4.44 52.49 -19.30
CA SER A 101 5.66 52.53 -18.47
C SER A 101 5.46 53.37 -17.20
N GLN A 102 4.68 54.46 -17.27
CA GLN A 102 4.31 55.28 -16.11
C GLN A 102 3.55 54.47 -15.04
N LEU A 103 2.70 53.54 -15.45
CA LEU A 103 1.99 52.62 -14.56
C LEU A 103 2.87 51.50 -14.00
N GLY A 104 4.11 51.37 -14.46
CA GLY A 104 5.05 50.34 -14.01
C GLY A 104 5.07 49.07 -14.85
N PHE A 105 4.46 49.07 -16.05
CA PHE A 105 4.36 47.89 -16.93
C PHE A 105 5.23 48.05 -18.19
N PRO A 106 6.48 47.56 -18.21
CA PRO A 106 7.36 47.68 -19.38
C PRO A 106 6.88 46.89 -20.62
N HIS A 107 6.07 45.83 -20.48
CA HIS A 107 5.59 45.01 -21.61
C HIS A 107 4.06 44.82 -21.56
N ALA A 108 3.40 44.76 -22.74
CA ALA A 108 1.94 44.69 -22.82
C ALA A 108 1.36 43.32 -22.39
N GLY A 109 2.19 42.26 -22.39
CA GLY A 109 1.80 40.91 -21.94
C GLY A 109 1.73 40.73 -20.42
N GLN A 110 1.83 41.80 -19.62
CA GLN A 110 1.81 41.74 -18.15
C GLN A 110 0.39 41.86 -17.57
N GLY A 111 -0.63 41.37 -18.29
CA GLY A 111 -2.05 41.49 -17.88
C GLY A 111 -2.35 40.86 -16.52
N GLN A 112 -1.67 39.75 -16.18
CA GLN A 112 -1.81 39.12 -14.85
C GLN A 112 -1.26 39.97 -13.70
N ASP A 113 -0.17 40.70 -13.94
CA ASP A 113 0.40 41.60 -12.93
C ASP A 113 -0.52 42.80 -12.71
N LEU A 114 -1.13 43.33 -13.78
CA LEU A 114 -2.14 44.39 -13.68
C LEU A 114 -3.40 43.90 -12.94
N LYS A 115 -3.84 42.66 -13.19
CA LYS A 115 -4.95 42.04 -12.46
C LYS A 115 -4.67 41.96 -10.96
N ARG A 116 -3.47 41.53 -10.56
CA ARG A 116 -3.05 41.47 -9.15
C ARG A 116 -3.04 42.85 -8.52
N LEU A 117 -2.50 43.85 -9.22
CA LEU A 117 -2.46 45.23 -8.74
C LEU A 117 -3.87 45.80 -8.47
N VAL A 118 -4.83 45.50 -9.34
CA VAL A 118 -6.24 45.89 -9.17
C VAL A 118 -6.92 45.12 -8.03
N GLN A 119 -6.58 43.84 -7.82
CA GLN A 119 -7.07 43.05 -6.69
C GLN A 119 -6.53 43.52 -5.33
N GLU A 120 -5.30 44.06 -5.30
CA GLU A 120 -4.69 44.67 -4.11
C GLU A 120 -5.24 46.07 -3.82
N ASN A 121 -5.71 46.78 -4.85
CA ASN A 121 -6.21 48.15 -4.75
C ASN A 121 -7.63 48.30 -5.31
N PRO A 122 -8.63 47.52 -4.86
CA PRO A 122 -9.99 47.62 -5.38
C PRO A 122 -10.63 48.94 -4.95
N LEU A 123 -11.44 49.52 -5.83
CA LEU A 123 -12.23 50.71 -5.53
C LEU A 123 -13.08 50.47 -4.27
N SER A 124 -13.19 51.45 -3.38
CA SER A 124 -13.96 51.28 -2.14
C SER A 124 -15.47 51.13 -2.40
N ARG A 125 -16.16 50.38 -1.53
CA ARG A 125 -17.61 50.14 -1.62
C ARG A 125 -18.44 51.44 -1.73
N GLN A 126 -18.01 52.49 -1.03
CA GLN A 126 -18.67 53.81 -1.07
C GLN A 126 -18.56 54.49 -2.42
N LYS A 127 -17.41 54.36 -3.11
CA LYS A 127 -17.18 54.91 -4.45
C LYS A 127 -17.82 54.05 -5.54
N LEU A 128 -17.89 52.74 -5.34
CA LEU A 128 -18.50 51.80 -6.29
C LEU A 128 -20.04 51.86 -6.31
N ALA A 129 -20.68 52.08 -5.14
CA ALA A 129 -22.15 52.11 -5.02
C ALA A 129 -22.86 53.01 -6.06
N PRO A 130 -22.46 54.28 -6.25
CA PRO A 130 -23.09 55.13 -7.26
C PRO A 130 -22.81 54.67 -8.71
N LEU A 131 -21.65 54.07 -8.98
CA LEU A 131 -21.29 53.56 -10.31
C LEU A 131 -22.16 52.37 -10.72
N LEU A 132 -22.48 51.49 -9.77
CA LEU A 132 -23.42 50.38 -9.96
C LEU A 132 -24.90 50.81 -9.91
N LYS A 133 -25.18 52.12 -9.89
CA LYS A 133 -26.53 52.71 -9.78
C LYS A 133 -27.30 52.17 -8.57
N MET A 134 -26.60 51.80 -7.50
CA MET A 134 -27.23 51.32 -6.27
C MET A 134 -27.95 52.48 -5.58
N GLN A 135 -29.11 52.19 -5.00
CA GLN A 135 -29.88 53.17 -4.25
C GLN A 135 -29.00 53.72 -3.11
N ALA A 136 -28.88 55.05 -3.02
CA ALA A 136 -28.09 55.68 -1.96
C ALA A 136 -28.60 55.18 -0.60
N ILE A 137 -27.72 54.58 0.19
CA ILE A 137 -28.01 54.28 1.60
C ILE A 137 -28.29 55.64 2.23
N LYS A 138 -29.56 55.91 2.56
CA LYS A 138 -29.92 57.14 3.27
C LYS A 138 -29.03 57.21 4.52
N PRO A 139 -28.36 58.35 4.79
CA PRO A 139 -27.65 58.50 6.05
C PRO A 139 -28.62 58.17 7.16
N GLY A 140 -28.18 57.31 8.07
CA GLY A 140 -29.01 56.63 9.04
C GLY A 140 -30.09 57.53 9.61
N SER A 141 -31.30 56.97 9.72
CA SER A 141 -32.29 57.46 10.66
C SER A 141 -31.58 57.85 11.95
N ARG A 142 -31.56 59.15 12.24
CA ARG A 142 -31.16 59.63 13.56
C ARG A 142 -32.12 58.96 14.54
N SER A 143 -31.59 58.10 15.41
CA SER A 143 -32.37 57.56 16.52
C SER A 143 -33.05 58.71 17.27
N PRO A 144 -34.35 58.60 17.63
CA PRO A 144 -35.05 59.65 18.39
C PRO A 144 -34.48 59.87 19.79
N MET A 145 -33.54 59.04 20.25
CA MET A 145 -32.94 59.15 21.56
C MET A 145 -31.57 59.83 21.51
N ARG A 146 -31.56 61.16 21.37
CA ARG A 146 -30.66 61.95 22.19
C ARG A 146 -31.39 62.31 23.48
N LEU A 147 -31.07 61.62 24.57
CA LEU A 147 -31.09 62.22 25.90
C LEU A 147 -29.80 61.79 26.61
N ALA A 148 -28.75 62.54 26.33
CA ALA A 148 -27.67 62.75 27.29
C ALA A 148 -28.18 63.72 28.36
N ASP A 149 -29.00 63.20 29.27
CA ASP A 149 -29.26 63.72 30.62
C ASP A 149 -30.14 62.66 31.32
N GLY A 150 -29.62 62.03 32.37
CA GLY A 150 -30.14 60.81 32.97
C GLY A 150 -31.55 60.92 33.56
N ARG A 151 -32.59 60.75 32.73
CA ARG A 151 -33.97 60.51 33.17
C ARG A 151 -34.64 59.38 32.40
N LEU A 152 -35.13 58.38 33.13
CA LEU A 152 -36.10 57.37 32.68
C LEU A 152 -37.42 58.05 32.31
N GLY A 153 -37.82 58.01 31.03
CA GLY A 153 -39.10 58.51 30.57
C GLY A 153 -40.20 57.45 30.62
N TYR A 154 -41.18 57.64 31.50
CA TYR A 154 -42.50 56.98 31.46
C TYR A 154 -43.39 57.62 30.37
N PRO A 155 -44.33 56.88 29.74
CA PRO A 155 -45.45 57.51 29.06
C PRO A 155 -46.59 57.82 30.05
N LEU A 156 -47.02 59.07 30.06
CA LEU A 156 -48.24 59.55 30.71
C LEU A 156 -49.48 58.90 30.06
N SER A 157 -50.05 57.88 30.69
CA SER A 157 -51.52 57.76 30.82
C SER A 157 -51.85 56.93 32.07
N GLY A 158 -52.12 57.64 33.16
CA GLY A 158 -52.79 57.05 34.30
C GLY A 158 -54.24 56.77 33.93
N ARG A 159 -54.55 55.51 33.58
CA ARG A 159 -55.84 54.83 33.79
C ARG A 159 -55.81 53.43 33.16
N GLY A 160 -55.85 52.41 34.02
CA GLY A 160 -56.48 51.10 33.77
C GLY A 160 -55.86 50.21 32.68
N SER A 161 -55.32 49.07 33.10
CA SER A 161 -55.28 47.80 32.39
C SER A 161 -56.05 47.77 31.06
N VAL A 162 -55.35 47.90 29.94
CA VAL A 162 -55.85 47.48 28.63
C VAL A 162 -54.74 46.64 27.99
N ASP A 163 -55.07 45.39 27.68
CA ASP A 163 -54.26 44.48 26.90
C ASP A 163 -53.88 45.15 25.58
N TRP A 164 -52.67 45.71 25.49
CA TRP A 164 -52.09 46.03 24.19
C TRP A 164 -51.83 44.67 23.53
N HIS A 165 -52.64 44.31 22.54
CA HIS A 165 -52.36 43.11 21.77
C HIS A 165 -50.99 43.27 21.13
N VAL A 166 -50.04 42.43 21.55
CA VAL A 166 -48.73 42.30 20.91
C VAL A 166 -48.98 41.97 19.44
N THR A 167 -48.75 42.95 18.56
CA THR A 167 -48.97 42.81 17.12
C THR A 167 -47.76 42.17 16.47
N ASP A 168 -48.00 41.48 15.34
CA ASP A 168 -46.95 40.87 14.53
C ASP A 168 -45.89 41.89 14.10
N GLU A 169 -46.31 43.11 13.74
CA GLU A 169 -45.38 44.21 13.42
C GLU A 169 -44.49 44.60 14.60
N SER A 170 -45.01 44.60 15.84
CA SER A 170 -44.21 44.89 17.03
C SER A 170 -43.16 43.81 17.30
N LEU A 171 -43.48 42.54 17.03
CA LEU A 171 -42.53 41.43 17.19
C LEU A 171 -41.48 41.42 16.06
N LEU A 172 -41.90 41.69 14.82
CA LEU A 172 -41.00 41.81 13.68
C LEU A 172 -40.02 42.97 13.84
N ASP A 173 -40.45 44.11 14.39
CA ASP A 173 -39.58 45.25 14.65
C ASP A 173 -38.50 44.93 15.72
N LYS A 174 -38.89 44.19 16.77
CA LYS A 174 -37.94 43.68 17.78
C LYS A 174 -36.94 42.71 17.16
N ILE A 175 -37.38 41.80 16.29
CA ILE A 175 -36.49 40.85 15.60
C ILE A 175 -35.53 41.60 14.64
N ARG A 176 -36.02 42.61 13.91
CA ARG A 176 -35.17 43.47 13.06
C ARG A 176 -34.09 44.19 13.88
N THR A 177 -34.43 44.63 15.09
CA THR A 177 -33.50 45.31 16.02
C THR A 177 -32.39 44.38 16.55
N LEU A 178 -32.64 43.06 16.61
CA LEU A 178 -31.62 42.08 16.98
C LEU A 178 -30.51 41.91 15.93
N GLU A 179 -30.66 42.50 14.73
CA GLU A 179 -29.65 42.50 13.66
C GLU A 179 -29.16 41.09 13.29
N LEU A 180 -30.10 40.16 13.10
CA LEU A 180 -29.84 38.77 12.71
C LEU A 180 -29.65 38.70 11.20
N GLU A 181 -28.40 38.62 10.73
CA GLU A 181 -28.03 38.66 9.30
C GLU A 181 -28.28 37.33 8.56
N ASP A 182 -28.51 36.25 9.30
CA ASP A 182 -28.56 34.88 8.79
C ASP A 182 -29.98 34.31 8.60
N ALA A 183 -31.03 35.09 8.91
CA ALA A 183 -32.42 34.70 8.66
C ALA A 183 -33.36 35.91 8.55
N PHE A 184 -34.45 35.77 7.78
CA PHE A 184 -35.47 36.81 7.68
C PHE A 184 -36.29 36.90 8.98
N PRO A 185 -36.64 38.13 9.44
CA PRO A 185 -37.44 38.32 10.65
C PRO A 185 -38.76 37.56 10.67
N GLU A 186 -39.42 37.45 9.51
CA GLU A 186 -40.68 36.75 9.32
C GLU A 186 -40.52 35.22 9.55
N ASP A 187 -39.41 34.63 9.11
CA ASP A 187 -39.11 33.21 9.30
C ASP A 187 -38.79 32.89 10.77
N ILE A 188 -38.14 33.81 11.47
CA ILE A 188 -37.85 33.68 12.90
C ILE A 188 -39.15 33.73 13.70
N LEU A 189 -40.01 34.71 13.43
CA LEU A 189 -41.31 34.83 14.10
C LEU A 189 -42.19 33.60 13.84
N ASN A 190 -42.22 33.11 12.59
CA ASN A 190 -42.96 31.91 12.25
C ASN A 190 -42.43 30.69 13.01
N ARG A 191 -41.11 30.47 13.05
CA ARG A 191 -40.53 29.35 13.81
C ARG A 191 -40.83 29.44 15.31
N LEU A 192 -40.77 30.64 15.90
CA LEU A 192 -41.14 30.86 17.30
C LEU A 192 -42.62 30.58 17.60
N ARG A 193 -43.51 30.69 16.62
CA ARG A 193 -44.91 30.26 16.78
C ARG A 193 -45.08 28.75 16.68
N HIS A 194 -44.29 28.09 15.84
CA HIS A 194 -44.34 26.65 15.68
C HIS A 194 -43.86 25.89 16.92
N THR A 195 -43.14 26.54 17.84
CA THR A 195 -42.82 25.97 19.17
C THR A 195 -44.03 25.98 20.13
N GLY A 196 -45.15 26.58 19.74
CA GLY A 196 -46.37 26.67 20.55
C GLY A 196 -46.45 27.89 21.48
N TRP A 197 -45.55 28.87 21.30
CA TRP A 197 -45.54 30.08 22.13
C TRP A 197 -46.60 31.09 21.70
N ASP A 198 -47.22 31.76 22.66
CA ASP A 198 -48.10 32.90 22.40
C ASP A 198 -47.30 34.19 22.16
N ASN A 199 -47.94 35.21 21.60
CA ASN A 199 -47.25 36.47 21.28
C ASN A 199 -46.65 37.14 22.53
N ARG A 200 -47.18 36.88 23.73
CA ARG A 200 -46.64 37.44 24.99
C ARG A 200 -45.34 36.77 25.39
N ALA A 201 -45.27 35.44 25.34
CA ALA A 201 -44.05 34.68 25.60
C ALA A 201 -42.95 35.03 24.58
N ILE A 202 -43.33 35.20 23.31
CA ILE A 202 -42.40 35.67 22.27
C ILE A 202 -41.89 37.09 22.60
N ASP A 203 -42.78 38.01 23.00
CA ASP A 203 -42.39 39.38 23.37
C ASP A 203 -41.42 39.42 24.55
N ASP A 204 -41.72 38.68 25.63
CA ASP A 204 -40.89 38.57 26.83
C ASP A 204 -39.50 38.00 26.51
N ARG A 205 -39.43 37.01 25.61
CA ARG A 205 -38.15 36.44 25.16
C ARG A 205 -37.35 37.45 24.33
N LEU A 206 -37.98 38.12 23.37
CA LEU A 206 -37.31 39.13 22.54
C LEU A 206 -36.83 40.32 23.38
N ASN A 207 -37.58 40.75 24.39
CA ASN A 207 -37.15 41.80 25.33
C ASN A 207 -35.91 41.36 26.12
N THR A 208 -35.85 40.10 26.54
CA THR A 208 -34.67 39.52 27.20
C THR A 208 -33.46 39.57 26.29
N LEU A 209 -33.61 39.18 25.01
CA LEU A 209 -32.52 39.22 24.04
C LEU A 209 -32.06 40.64 23.70
N LEU A 210 -32.97 41.60 23.63
CA LEU A 210 -32.62 43.01 23.45
C LEU A 210 -31.85 43.54 24.67
N GLY A 211 -32.19 43.09 25.88
CA GLY A 211 -31.42 43.37 27.09
C GLY A 211 -30.00 42.79 27.02
N GLU A 212 -29.87 41.50 26.69
CA GLU A 212 -28.57 40.84 26.49
C GLU A 212 -27.73 41.55 25.42
N GLN A 213 -28.36 41.97 24.32
CA GLN A 213 -27.71 42.68 23.22
C GLN A 213 -27.10 44.01 23.70
N LEU A 214 -27.85 44.77 24.50
CA LEU A 214 -27.38 46.05 25.07
C LEU A 214 -26.24 45.84 26.06
N ASP A 215 -26.38 44.86 26.96
CA ASP A 215 -25.35 44.54 27.96
C ASP A 215 -24.05 44.07 27.29
N LEU A 216 -24.15 43.23 26.25
CA LEU A 216 -23.00 42.76 25.50
C LEU A 216 -22.32 43.91 24.73
N ARG A 217 -23.09 44.75 24.03
CA ARG A 217 -22.56 45.92 23.31
C ARG A 217 -21.85 46.88 24.25
N ALA A 218 -22.44 47.17 25.42
CA ALA A 218 -21.84 48.03 26.42
C ALA A 218 -20.52 47.43 26.96
N SER A 219 -20.52 46.12 27.27
CA SER A 219 -19.33 45.43 27.77
C SER A 219 -18.20 45.40 26.75
N LEU A 220 -18.50 45.12 25.47
CA LEU A 220 -17.50 45.10 24.41
C LEU A 220 -16.97 46.51 24.11
N ALA A 221 -17.86 47.53 24.05
CA ALA A 221 -17.46 48.91 23.80
C ALA A 221 -16.52 49.47 24.88
N VAL A 222 -16.81 49.22 26.16
CA VAL A 222 -15.93 49.61 27.27
C VAL A 222 -14.55 48.96 27.13
N TRP A 223 -14.52 47.67 26.80
CA TRP A 223 -13.27 46.92 26.66
C TRP A 223 -12.46 47.30 25.40
N THR A 224 -13.11 47.64 24.29
CA THR A 224 -12.43 48.18 23.10
C THR A 224 -11.95 49.61 23.32
N ASP A 225 -12.67 50.44 24.08
CA ASP A 225 -12.27 51.83 24.37
C ASP A 225 -11.14 51.95 25.40
N GLU A 226 -10.91 50.94 26.24
CA GLU A 226 -9.70 50.83 27.09
C GLU A 226 -8.39 50.90 26.27
N VAL A 227 -8.45 50.63 24.96
CA VAL A 227 -7.34 50.76 24.00
C VAL A 227 -6.93 52.22 23.75
N VAL A 228 -7.85 53.17 23.92
CA VAL A 228 -7.63 54.60 23.60
C VAL A 228 -6.99 55.37 24.78
N THR A 229 -7.05 54.82 25.99
CA THR A 229 -6.69 55.54 27.23
C THR A 229 -5.32 55.17 27.84
N PHE A 230 -4.65 54.12 27.35
CA PHE A 230 -3.30 53.72 27.78
C PHE A 230 -2.29 53.78 26.62
N PRO A 231 -1.07 54.32 26.79
CA PRO A 231 -0.09 54.33 25.72
C PRO A 231 0.63 52.96 25.59
N GLN A 232 0.96 52.59 24.34
CA GLN A 232 1.80 51.46 23.87
C GLN A 232 1.13 50.07 23.63
N MET A 233 -0.04 49.99 23.00
CA MET A 233 -0.46 48.72 22.35
C MET A 233 -0.04 48.69 20.87
N SER A 234 0.52 47.57 20.42
CA SER A 234 0.87 47.36 19.01
C SER A 234 -0.38 47.17 18.14
N GLN A 235 -0.29 47.45 16.84
CA GLN A 235 -1.41 47.23 15.91
C GLN A 235 -1.90 45.76 15.94
N ALA A 236 -1.00 44.79 16.12
CA ALA A 236 -1.34 43.38 16.22
C ALA A 236 -2.27 43.07 17.42
N HIS A 237 -2.09 43.75 18.56
CA HIS A 237 -2.99 43.61 19.70
C HIS A 237 -4.35 44.27 19.45
N VAL A 238 -4.38 45.41 18.74
CA VAL A 238 -5.65 46.07 18.36
C VAL A 238 -6.44 45.15 17.43
N ASP A 239 -5.82 44.63 16.38
CA ASP A 239 -6.45 43.72 15.43
C ASP A 239 -6.92 42.42 16.11
N SER A 240 -6.13 41.87 17.04
CA SER A 240 -6.48 40.71 17.87
C SER A 240 -7.76 40.97 18.68
N ARG A 241 -7.86 42.13 19.34
CA ARG A 241 -9.06 42.52 20.10
C ARG A 241 -10.29 42.75 19.22
N GLU A 242 -10.15 43.40 18.07
CA GLU A 242 -11.25 43.58 17.12
C GLU A 242 -11.82 42.23 16.66
N ARG A 243 -10.95 41.27 16.31
CA ARG A 243 -11.36 39.90 15.95
C ARG A 243 -12.07 39.18 17.08
N ILE A 244 -11.59 39.31 18.32
CA ILE A 244 -12.25 38.73 19.50
C ILE A 244 -13.64 39.36 19.71
N SER A 245 -13.76 40.68 19.57
CA SER A 245 -15.05 41.38 19.68
C SER A 245 -16.06 40.84 18.67
N GLU A 246 -15.65 40.75 17.41
CA GLU A 246 -16.51 40.27 16.31
C GLU A 246 -16.88 38.80 16.51
N ALA A 247 -15.94 37.97 16.96
CA ALA A 247 -16.19 36.55 17.25
C ALA A 247 -17.23 36.34 18.36
N ILE A 248 -17.11 37.08 19.48
CA ILE A 248 -18.08 37.02 20.59
C ILE A 248 -19.45 37.49 20.13
N TRP A 249 -19.50 38.59 19.37
CA TRP A 249 -20.74 39.15 18.85
C TRP A 249 -21.44 38.18 17.88
N SER A 250 -20.69 37.65 16.92
CA SER A 250 -21.16 36.65 15.96
C SER A 250 -21.65 35.38 16.67
N HIS A 251 -20.92 34.90 17.67
CA HIS A 251 -21.34 33.73 18.45
C HIS A 251 -22.66 33.96 19.19
N TRP A 252 -22.83 35.12 19.86
CA TRP A 252 -24.11 35.46 20.51
C TRP A 252 -25.25 35.51 19.50
N ARG A 253 -25.03 36.16 18.34
CA ARG A 253 -26.02 36.31 17.26
C ARG A 253 -26.50 34.96 16.71
N LEU A 254 -25.59 34.02 16.51
CA LEU A 254 -25.89 32.70 15.96
C LEU A 254 -26.51 31.73 16.99
N ASN A 255 -26.38 32.02 18.29
CA ASN A 255 -26.81 31.11 19.36
C ASN A 255 -27.89 31.67 20.30
N ASN A 256 -28.51 32.80 19.97
CA ASN A 256 -29.45 33.51 20.87
C ASN A 256 -30.87 32.95 20.98
N LEU A 257 -31.26 32.01 20.11
CA LEU A 257 -32.62 31.46 20.06
C LEU A 257 -32.61 29.91 19.93
N PRO A 258 -32.19 29.17 20.98
CA PRO A 258 -32.22 27.71 21.01
C PRO A 258 -33.56 27.09 20.64
N GLU A 259 -34.65 27.78 20.94
CA GLU A 259 -36.01 27.28 20.83
C GLU A 259 -36.41 26.99 19.38
N ILE A 260 -35.74 27.64 18.43
CA ILE A 260 -35.91 27.43 16.99
C ILE A 260 -34.72 26.74 16.34
N GLY A 261 -33.86 26.08 17.14
CA GLY A 261 -32.71 25.31 16.67
C GLY A 261 -31.47 26.14 16.37
N ARG A 262 -31.40 27.41 16.78
CA ARG A 262 -30.20 28.25 16.65
C ARG A 262 -29.25 28.02 17.84
N THR A 263 -28.71 26.81 17.98
CA THR A 263 -27.73 26.49 19.05
C THR A 263 -26.77 25.37 18.68
N PHE A 264 -25.79 25.60 17.80
CA PHE A 264 -24.76 24.58 17.51
C PHE A 264 -23.42 25.16 17.01
N GLU A 265 -23.25 26.48 16.92
CA GLU A 265 -22.00 27.05 16.39
C GLU A 265 -20.99 27.31 17.51
N PRO A 266 -19.76 26.74 17.43
CA PRO A 266 -18.73 27.00 18.42
C PRO A 266 -18.30 28.47 18.38
N LEU A 267 -17.79 28.97 19.51
CA LEU A 267 -17.07 30.25 19.52
C LEU A 267 -15.74 30.05 18.77
N ARG A 268 -15.66 30.64 17.58
CA ARG A 268 -14.49 30.56 16.69
C ARG A 268 -13.54 31.71 16.95
N LEU A 269 -12.33 31.41 17.41
CA LEU A 269 -11.27 32.36 17.67
C LEU A 269 -10.08 32.01 16.77
N GLN A 270 -9.78 32.88 15.81
CA GLN A 270 -8.78 32.63 14.76
C GLN A 270 -7.72 33.73 14.74
N TYR A 271 -6.44 33.34 14.64
CA TYR A 271 -5.31 34.25 14.47
C TYR A 271 -5.26 35.40 15.51
N LEU A 272 -5.33 35.05 16.80
CA LEU A 272 -5.40 36.03 17.89
C LEU A 272 -4.55 35.63 19.11
N SER A 273 -4.35 36.58 20.01
CA SER A 273 -3.64 36.36 21.28
C SER A 273 -4.63 36.11 22.43
N LEU A 274 -4.43 35.04 23.21
CA LEU A 274 -5.29 34.75 24.38
C LEU A 274 -5.19 35.82 25.46
N THR A 275 -4.04 36.48 25.58
CA THR A 275 -3.80 37.55 26.56
C THR A 275 -4.66 38.79 26.29
N ASP A 276 -5.15 38.95 25.05
CA ASP A 276 -6.05 40.02 24.68
C ASP A 276 -7.51 39.74 25.05
N PHE A 277 -7.88 38.49 25.39
CA PHE A 277 -9.27 38.14 25.63
C PHE A 277 -9.87 38.93 26.82
N PRO A 278 -11.09 39.48 26.70
CA PRO A 278 -11.68 40.32 27.73
C PRO A 278 -11.67 39.66 29.10
N ARG A 279 -11.29 40.38 30.16
CA ARG A 279 -11.28 39.83 31.54
C ARG A 279 -12.67 39.65 32.12
N HIS A 280 -13.63 40.48 31.70
CA HIS A 280 -15.01 40.47 32.14
C HIS A 280 -15.95 40.53 30.94
N LEU A 281 -16.95 39.66 30.92
CA LEU A 281 -18.07 39.67 29.98
C LEU A 281 -19.33 39.31 30.78
N PRO A 282 -20.53 39.62 30.28
CA PRO A 282 -21.76 39.15 30.90
C PRO A 282 -21.80 37.62 31.02
N ASP A 283 -22.31 37.12 32.14
CA ASP A 283 -22.33 35.69 32.47
C ASP A 283 -22.98 34.81 31.39
N PHE A 284 -24.04 35.33 30.74
CA PHE A 284 -24.75 34.60 29.68
C PHE A 284 -23.86 34.26 28.47
N VAL A 285 -22.76 34.99 28.26
CA VAL A 285 -21.81 34.69 27.18
C VAL A 285 -21.08 33.39 27.48
N TYR A 286 -20.53 33.23 28.70
CA TYR A 286 -19.78 32.03 29.06
C TYR A 286 -20.66 30.78 29.11
N TYR A 287 -21.89 30.90 29.63
CA TYR A 287 -22.81 29.76 29.74
C TYR A 287 -23.37 29.31 28.39
N ARG A 288 -23.41 30.19 27.38
CA ARG A 288 -23.93 29.86 26.04
C ARG A 288 -22.89 29.18 25.15
N VAL A 289 -21.61 29.34 25.46
CA VAL A 289 -20.52 28.67 24.73
C VAL A 289 -20.49 27.19 25.09
N THR A 290 -21.08 26.37 24.21
CA THR A 290 -21.05 24.90 24.31
C THR A 290 -19.95 24.27 23.46
N GLY A 291 -19.32 25.04 22.56
CA GLY A 291 -18.21 24.58 21.74
C GLY A 291 -17.17 25.68 21.53
N LEU A 292 -15.89 25.30 21.50
CA LEU A 292 -14.75 26.18 21.29
C LEU A 292 -13.96 25.72 20.07
N HIS A 293 -13.68 26.63 19.15
CA HIS A 293 -12.79 26.39 18.02
C HIS A 293 -11.69 27.45 18.01
N LEU A 294 -10.47 27.01 18.28
CA LEU A 294 -9.30 27.81 18.53
C LEU A 294 -8.30 27.54 17.41
N GLU A 295 -8.08 28.50 16.53
CA GLU A 295 -7.22 28.35 15.36
C GLU A 295 -6.07 29.36 15.39
N ASN A 296 -4.84 28.87 15.28
CA ASN A 296 -3.63 29.70 15.23
C ASN A 296 -3.51 30.69 16.38
N ILE A 297 -3.84 30.18 17.58
CA ILE A 297 -3.82 30.96 18.80
C ILE A 297 -2.38 31.12 19.31
N SER A 298 -2.06 32.33 19.77
CA SER A 298 -0.80 32.64 20.45
C SER A 298 -1.04 33.25 21.83
N ILE A 299 0.04 33.33 22.62
CA ILE A 299 0.01 33.92 23.97
C ILE A 299 0.81 35.24 24.00
N GLU A 300 1.83 35.32 23.13
CA GLU A 300 2.48 36.54 22.68
C GLU A 300 1.99 36.87 21.24
N THR A 301 1.86 38.15 20.87
CA THR A 301 1.40 38.56 19.52
C THR A 301 2.33 38.07 18.42
N ARG A 302 1.80 37.33 17.44
CA ARG A 302 2.51 37.04 16.18
C ARG A 302 2.53 38.32 15.32
N VAL A 303 3.71 38.78 14.93
CA VAL A 303 3.85 39.81 13.88
C VAL A 303 3.54 39.15 12.54
N HIS A 304 2.77 39.81 11.67
CA HIS A 304 2.46 39.28 10.34
C HIS A 304 3.73 38.90 9.56
N PRO A 305 3.72 37.78 8.79
CA PRO A 305 4.83 37.44 7.92
C PRO A 305 4.91 38.49 6.80
N GLY A 306 5.94 39.32 6.86
CA GLY A 306 6.10 40.51 6.01
C GLY A 306 7.08 41.54 6.58
N VAL A 307 7.46 41.43 7.85
CA VAL A 307 8.55 42.21 8.45
C VAL A 307 9.80 41.32 8.54
N GLU A 308 10.81 41.62 7.73
CA GLU A 308 12.14 41.00 7.85
C GLU A 308 12.68 41.24 9.28
N GLY A 309 12.89 40.15 10.04
CA GLY A 309 13.60 40.19 11.33
C GLY A 309 12.89 39.57 12.54
N ALA A 310 11.66 39.08 12.43
CA ALA A 310 11.05 38.30 13.52
C ALA A 310 11.51 36.84 13.44
N THR A 311 12.56 36.48 14.19
CA THR A 311 12.91 35.08 14.42
C THR A 311 11.72 34.37 15.09
N PRO A 312 11.27 33.20 14.60
CA PRO A 312 10.34 32.35 15.34
C PRO A 312 10.93 32.13 16.74
N ALA A 313 10.17 32.50 17.77
CA ALA A 313 10.61 32.35 19.14
C ALA A 313 10.79 30.86 19.44
N ASP A 314 12.03 30.42 19.64
CA ASP A 314 12.36 29.03 19.96
C ASP A 314 11.56 28.59 21.22
N PRO A 315 10.73 27.53 21.13
CA PRO A 315 9.86 27.09 22.22
C PRO A 315 10.69 26.44 23.34
N ASN A 316 11.22 27.28 24.23
CA ASN A 316 11.89 26.83 25.45
C ASN A 316 10.86 26.40 26.51
N LEU A 317 11.25 25.43 27.35
CA LEU A 317 10.41 24.83 28.40
C LEU A 317 9.63 25.85 29.28
N PRO A 318 10.23 26.96 29.76
CA PRO A 318 9.50 27.96 30.54
C PRO A 318 8.35 28.61 29.77
N ARG A 319 8.51 28.83 28.46
CA ARG A 319 7.46 29.41 27.61
C ARG A 319 6.33 28.42 27.38
N GLN A 320 6.64 27.15 27.11
CA GLN A 320 5.62 26.11 26.96
C GLN A 320 4.78 25.95 28.23
N LEU A 321 5.41 26.06 29.41
CA LEU A 321 4.73 26.04 30.71
C LEU A 321 3.77 27.22 30.87
N THR A 322 4.25 28.45 30.65
CA THR A 322 3.40 29.66 30.66
C THR A 322 2.25 29.51 29.67
N ASN A 323 2.55 28.99 28.48
CA ASN A 323 1.55 28.85 27.44
C ASN A 323 0.41 27.93 27.85
N THR A 324 0.77 26.77 28.42
CA THR A 324 -0.16 25.76 28.90
C THR A 324 -0.99 26.27 30.08
N PHE A 325 -0.37 27.07 30.95
CA PHE A 325 -1.05 27.69 32.08
C PHE A 325 -2.13 28.69 31.63
N GLU A 326 -1.78 29.62 30.75
CA GLU A 326 -2.72 30.63 30.24
C GLU A 326 -3.86 30.00 29.44
N LEU A 327 -3.58 28.98 28.62
CA LEU A 327 -4.62 28.22 27.93
C LEU A 327 -5.59 27.57 28.94
N GLY A 328 -5.06 26.93 29.99
CA GLY A 328 -5.91 26.32 31.02
C GLY A 328 -6.77 27.35 31.77
N HIS A 329 -6.21 28.52 32.08
CA HIS A 329 -6.96 29.60 32.70
C HIS A 329 -8.08 30.12 31.78
N PHE A 330 -7.81 30.27 30.49
CA PHE A 330 -8.80 30.63 29.50
C PHE A 330 -9.94 29.59 29.41
N LEU A 331 -9.61 28.30 29.27
CA LEU A 331 -10.60 27.22 29.13
C LEU A 331 -11.52 27.09 30.35
N ARG A 332 -11.02 27.34 31.58
CA ARG A 332 -11.83 27.32 32.82
C ARG A 332 -13.01 28.28 32.80
N ARG A 333 -12.98 29.31 31.95
CA ARG A 333 -14.05 30.31 31.83
C ARG A 333 -15.27 29.79 31.09
N PHE A 334 -15.18 28.64 30.41
CA PHE A 334 -16.26 28.04 29.62
C PHE A 334 -16.64 26.65 30.15
N PRO A 335 -17.24 26.56 31.36
CA PRO A 335 -17.49 25.29 32.02
C PRO A 335 -18.57 24.42 31.34
N GLN A 336 -19.36 24.98 30.40
CA GLN A 336 -20.39 24.26 29.65
C GLN A 336 -19.90 23.75 28.28
N ALA A 337 -18.62 23.94 27.95
CA ALA A 337 -18.06 23.46 26.70
C ALA A 337 -18.09 21.92 26.65
N GLN A 338 -18.66 21.39 25.57
CA GLN A 338 -18.76 19.97 25.21
C GLN A 338 -17.88 19.64 24.00
N SER A 339 -17.56 20.62 23.15
CA SER A 339 -16.59 20.45 22.06
C SER A 339 -15.42 21.44 22.15
N LEU A 340 -14.20 20.96 21.90
CA LEU A 340 -13.00 21.78 21.81
C LEU A 340 -12.15 21.36 20.62
N ASN A 341 -11.91 22.27 19.69
CA ASN A 341 -10.97 22.09 18.58
C ASN A 341 -9.85 23.12 18.71
N LEU A 342 -8.61 22.63 18.87
CA LEU A 342 -7.40 23.44 18.86
C LEU A 342 -6.59 23.09 17.62
N VAL A 343 -6.41 24.07 16.73
CA VAL A 343 -5.79 23.92 15.42
C VAL A 343 -4.63 24.90 15.28
N SER A 344 -3.49 24.41 14.80
CA SER A 344 -2.34 25.23 14.42
C SER A 344 -2.04 25.07 12.93
N GLU A 345 -1.38 26.05 12.32
CA GLU A 345 -0.96 25.96 10.93
C GLU A 345 -0.02 24.77 10.76
N PRO A 346 -0.17 24.01 9.65
CA PRO A 346 0.82 23.01 9.30
C PRO A 346 2.15 23.73 9.05
N SER A 347 3.19 23.35 9.78
CA SER A 347 4.53 23.92 9.62
C SER A 347 4.97 23.83 8.15
N ALA A 348 5.37 24.97 7.57
CA ALA A 348 5.87 25.07 6.20
C ALA A 348 7.30 24.49 6.13
N GLY A 349 7.40 23.17 6.26
CA GLY A 349 8.63 22.43 6.32
C GLY A 349 8.34 20.99 6.74
N PHE A 350 9.13 20.04 6.22
CA PHE A 350 8.97 18.63 6.60
C PHE A 350 9.36 18.38 8.07
N ASP A 351 9.92 19.35 8.80
CA ASP A 351 10.19 19.29 10.24
C ASP A 351 9.04 19.86 11.08
N PRO A 352 8.35 19.02 11.87
CA PRO A 352 7.44 19.52 12.89
C PRO A 352 8.22 20.25 13.99
N GLU A 353 7.91 21.53 14.18
CA GLU A 353 8.31 22.31 15.34
C GLU A 353 7.88 21.60 16.63
N THR A 354 8.65 21.78 17.70
CA THR A 354 8.27 21.34 19.05
C THR A 354 6.96 22.01 19.45
N SER A 355 6.07 21.25 20.10
CA SER A 355 4.76 21.76 20.52
C SER A 355 4.90 23.09 21.27
N THR A 356 4.01 24.05 20.98
CA THR A 356 3.95 25.32 21.71
C THR A 356 3.44 25.16 23.15
N PHE A 357 2.88 23.98 23.47
CA PHE A 357 2.34 23.61 24.76
C PHE A 357 3.05 22.36 25.32
N ILE A 358 2.99 22.17 26.64
CA ILE A 358 3.53 20.99 27.32
C ILE A 358 2.40 20.21 27.99
N ASN A 359 2.39 18.88 27.86
CA ASN A 359 1.37 17.99 28.45
C ASN A 359 -0.07 18.47 28.19
N LEU A 360 -0.34 18.94 26.98
CA LEU A 360 -1.62 19.52 26.60
C LEU A 360 -2.83 18.61 26.89
N PRO A 361 -2.80 17.28 26.60
CA PRO A 361 -3.86 16.36 26.99
C PRO A 361 -4.18 16.34 28.49
N GLN A 362 -3.16 16.40 29.35
CA GLN A 362 -3.34 16.47 30.81
C GLN A 362 -4.05 17.76 31.24
N GLN A 363 -3.64 18.89 30.65
CA GLN A 363 -4.23 20.17 30.99
C GLN A 363 -5.70 20.23 30.60
N ILE A 364 -6.05 19.78 29.39
CA ILE A 364 -7.43 19.80 28.89
C ILE A 364 -8.33 18.85 29.68
N SER A 365 -7.90 17.60 29.90
CA SER A 365 -8.66 16.62 30.68
C SER A 365 -8.94 17.10 32.12
N SER A 366 -8.00 17.83 32.73
CA SER A 366 -8.21 18.40 34.08
C SER A 366 -9.18 19.59 34.12
N VAL A 367 -9.29 20.35 33.03
CA VAL A 367 -10.08 21.59 32.98
C VAL A 367 -11.49 21.36 32.43
N LEU A 368 -11.64 20.52 31.41
CA LEU A 368 -12.91 20.22 30.74
C LEU A 368 -13.13 18.70 30.64
N PRO A 369 -13.33 17.98 31.76
CA PRO A 369 -13.54 16.53 31.75
C PRO A 369 -14.86 16.10 31.05
N GLN A 370 -15.80 17.03 30.86
CA GLN A 370 -17.12 16.79 30.26
C GLN A 370 -17.14 16.84 28.72
N LEU A 371 -16.02 17.05 28.04
CA LEU A 371 -15.98 17.13 26.58
C LEU A 371 -16.44 15.81 25.93
N THR A 372 -17.29 15.94 24.92
CA THR A 372 -17.72 14.85 24.02
C THR A 372 -16.92 14.83 22.72
N GLU A 373 -16.37 15.98 22.31
CA GLU A 373 -15.56 16.11 21.10
C GLU A 373 -14.27 16.89 21.41
N LEU A 374 -13.13 16.33 21.01
CA LEU A 374 -11.83 16.94 21.20
C LEU A 374 -10.99 16.82 19.92
N GLY A 375 -10.57 17.95 19.36
CA GLY A 375 -9.59 18.02 18.28
C GLY A 375 -8.33 18.73 18.74
N LEU A 376 -7.17 18.07 18.61
CA LEU A 376 -5.84 18.62 18.83
C LEU A 376 -5.06 18.49 17.53
N ILE A 377 -5.23 19.43 16.61
CA ILE A 377 -4.77 19.32 15.23
C ILE A 377 -3.49 20.13 15.01
N ASN A 378 -2.46 19.51 14.42
CA ASN A 378 -1.13 20.08 14.16
C ASN A 378 -0.48 20.68 15.43
N GLN A 379 -0.68 20.06 16.59
CA GLN A 379 -0.18 20.60 17.88
C GLN A 379 1.26 20.15 18.19
N GLY A 380 1.91 19.38 17.32
CA GLY A 380 3.26 18.87 17.55
C GLY A 380 3.36 17.91 18.74
N ILE A 381 2.24 17.29 19.15
CA ILE A 381 2.19 16.36 20.28
C ILE A 381 2.88 15.06 19.89
N PHE A 382 3.68 14.51 20.79
CA PHE A 382 4.22 13.16 20.67
C PHE A 382 3.26 12.18 21.35
N LEU A 383 2.52 11.41 20.55
CA LEU A 383 1.48 10.50 21.01
C LEU A 383 2.11 9.20 21.52
N ASP A 384 2.15 9.06 22.85
CA ASP A 384 2.59 7.87 23.58
C ASP A 384 1.53 7.41 24.62
N GLN A 385 1.79 6.31 25.32
CA GLN A 385 0.86 5.78 26.33
C GLN A 385 0.53 6.79 27.45
N PRO A 386 1.50 7.51 28.05
CA PRO A 386 1.22 8.58 29.00
C PRO A 386 0.25 9.65 28.46
N GLN A 387 0.51 10.20 27.27
CA GLN A 387 -0.34 11.25 26.69
C GLN A 387 -1.75 10.74 26.44
N MET A 388 -1.90 9.52 25.92
CA MET A 388 -3.21 8.91 25.68
C MET A 388 -3.95 8.57 26.97
N SER A 389 -3.24 8.23 28.05
CA SER A 389 -3.86 7.85 29.33
C SER A 389 -4.62 8.99 30.00
N TYR A 390 -4.27 10.25 29.73
CA TYR A 390 -5.00 11.42 30.25
C TYR A 390 -6.44 11.52 29.73
N PHE A 391 -6.75 10.95 28.55
CA PHE A 391 -8.13 10.93 28.06
C PHE A 391 -9.03 9.95 28.84
N ARG A 392 -8.48 9.11 29.72
CA ARG A 392 -9.27 8.25 30.62
C ARG A 392 -10.10 9.07 31.61
N ASP A 393 -9.64 10.27 31.95
CA ASP A 393 -10.36 11.20 32.84
C ASP A 393 -11.53 11.91 32.13
N MET A 394 -11.78 11.57 30.85
CA MET A 394 -12.84 12.14 30.01
C MET A 394 -13.81 11.04 29.53
N PRO A 395 -14.64 10.46 30.42
CA PRO A 395 -15.46 9.29 30.10
C PRO A 395 -16.59 9.56 29.08
N GLY A 396 -16.91 10.82 28.82
CA GLY A 396 -17.92 11.24 27.85
C GLY A 396 -17.41 11.43 26.42
N LEU A 397 -16.10 11.30 26.20
CA LEU A 397 -15.47 11.59 24.91
C LEU A 397 -15.93 10.57 23.85
N ARG A 398 -16.42 11.09 22.71
CA ARG A 398 -16.95 10.31 21.58
C ARG A 398 -16.23 10.58 20.28
N ALA A 399 -15.72 11.80 20.07
CA ALA A 399 -14.93 12.15 18.90
C ALA A 399 -13.55 12.66 19.34
N LEU A 400 -12.50 12.10 18.76
CA LEU A 400 -11.12 12.48 19.01
C LEU A 400 -10.37 12.67 17.69
N ASP A 401 -9.85 13.87 17.45
CA ASP A 401 -9.01 14.19 16.30
C ASP A 401 -7.61 14.58 16.76
N LEU A 402 -6.60 13.83 16.34
CA LEU A 402 -5.19 14.05 16.66
C LEU A 402 -4.36 14.27 15.39
N SER A 403 -4.98 14.77 14.32
CA SER A 403 -4.33 14.90 13.02
C SER A 403 -3.11 15.83 13.04
N GLY A 404 -2.07 15.51 12.28
CA GLY A 404 -0.86 16.32 12.16
C GLY A 404 0.05 16.33 13.40
N ASN A 405 -0.21 15.46 14.38
CA ASN A 405 0.72 15.20 15.49
C ASN A 405 1.73 14.10 15.13
N ARG A 406 2.61 13.72 16.05
CA ARG A 406 3.58 12.64 15.83
C ARG A 406 3.16 11.40 16.59
N LEU A 407 3.10 10.26 15.91
CA LEU A 407 2.94 8.97 16.58
C LEU A 407 4.30 8.45 17.06
N ALA A 408 4.44 8.19 18.37
CA ALA A 408 5.61 7.51 18.92
C ALA A 408 5.61 6.06 18.42
N SER A 409 6.56 5.72 17.55
CA SER A 409 6.64 4.45 16.83
C SER A 409 6.44 3.20 17.70
N LEU A 410 5.51 2.32 17.29
CA LEU A 410 5.47 0.85 17.50
C LEU A 410 5.45 0.26 18.93
N LEU A 411 5.41 1.05 20.01
CA LEU A 411 5.19 0.50 21.35
C LEU A 411 3.72 0.11 21.55
N PRO A 412 3.43 -1.08 22.12
CA PRO A 412 2.07 -1.49 22.42
C PRO A 412 1.45 -0.52 23.42
N MET A 413 0.30 0.06 23.06
CA MET A 413 -0.51 0.90 23.93
C MET A 413 -1.73 0.13 24.41
N ASP A 414 -2.10 0.29 25.68
CA ASP A 414 -3.33 -0.24 26.24
C ASP A 414 -4.41 0.84 26.20
N LEU A 415 -5.20 0.80 25.12
CA LEU A 415 -6.31 1.72 24.84
C LEU A 415 -7.66 1.00 24.78
N GLY A 416 -7.78 -0.22 25.32
CA GLY A 416 -9.03 -0.99 25.30
C GLY A 416 -10.19 -0.32 26.06
N TRP A 417 -9.89 0.67 26.89
CA TRP A 417 -10.85 1.50 27.63
C TRP A 417 -11.45 2.64 26.77
N LEU A 418 -10.79 3.03 25.67
CA LEU A 418 -11.21 4.14 24.82
C LEU A 418 -12.36 3.66 23.92
N ARG A 419 -13.53 4.31 24.03
CA ARG A 419 -14.71 4.04 23.18
C ARG A 419 -15.11 5.32 22.46
N LEU A 420 -14.99 5.34 21.15
CA LEU A 420 -15.20 6.52 20.33
C LEU A 420 -16.18 6.22 19.18
N ASP A 421 -17.05 7.18 18.89
CA ASP A 421 -17.80 7.21 17.64
C ASP A 421 -16.86 7.58 16.48
N ARG A 422 -15.88 8.47 16.70
CA ARG A 422 -14.91 8.87 15.67
C ARG A 422 -13.49 9.04 16.24
N LEU A 423 -12.50 8.45 15.57
CA LEU A 423 -11.07 8.65 15.81
C LEU A 423 -10.39 9.09 14.50
N VAL A 424 -9.70 10.23 14.53
CA VAL A 424 -8.97 10.77 13.37
C VAL A 424 -7.48 10.85 13.69
N LEU A 425 -6.68 10.14 12.90
CA LEU A 425 -5.23 10.02 13.00
C LEU A 425 -4.60 10.33 11.62
N GLU A 426 -4.98 11.44 11.00
CA GLU A 426 -4.47 11.82 9.69
C GLU A 426 -3.13 12.54 9.79
N ARG A 427 -2.24 12.35 8.80
CA ARG A 427 -0.94 13.04 8.76
C ARG A 427 -0.11 12.87 10.04
N VAL A 428 -0.21 11.72 10.71
CA VAL A 428 0.55 11.43 11.94
C VAL A 428 1.90 10.74 11.69
N GLY A 429 2.26 10.56 10.42
CA GLY A 429 3.50 9.90 10.00
C GLY A 429 3.44 8.38 10.13
N MET A 430 2.25 7.78 10.01
CA MET A 430 2.08 6.34 10.14
C MET A 430 2.58 5.60 8.89
N TYR A 431 3.58 4.74 9.04
CA TYR A 431 4.11 3.88 7.95
C TYR A 431 3.66 2.42 8.04
N ARG A 432 3.30 1.97 9.25
CA ARG A 432 2.80 0.62 9.52
C ARG A 432 1.60 0.73 10.44
N TRP A 433 0.66 -0.20 10.27
CA TRP A 433 -0.51 -0.29 11.14
C TRP A 433 -0.11 -0.77 12.54
N PRO A 434 -0.39 -0.01 13.61
CA PRO A 434 -0.04 -0.42 14.97
C PRO A 434 -0.97 -1.51 15.51
N SER A 435 -0.41 -2.45 16.29
CA SER A 435 -1.17 -3.60 16.83
C SER A 435 -2.34 -3.16 17.71
N TRP A 436 -2.14 -2.22 18.61
CA TRP A 436 -3.17 -1.69 19.51
C TRP A 436 -4.39 -1.12 18.76
N LEU A 437 -4.21 -0.61 17.54
CA LEU A 437 -5.31 -0.10 16.73
C LEU A 437 -6.18 -1.26 16.22
N THR A 438 -5.56 -2.41 15.90
CA THR A 438 -6.27 -3.64 15.52
C THR A 438 -7.16 -4.17 16.65
N ASP A 439 -6.75 -3.96 17.90
CA ASP A 439 -7.48 -4.45 19.07
C ASP A 439 -8.71 -3.60 19.41
N ILE A 440 -8.62 -2.28 19.22
CA ILE A 440 -9.71 -1.35 19.57
C ILE A 440 -10.73 -1.14 18.43
N VAL A 441 -10.30 -1.17 17.17
CA VAL A 441 -11.16 -0.83 16.02
C VAL A 441 -12.45 -1.67 15.93
N PRO A 442 -12.44 -3.01 16.12
CA PRO A 442 -13.63 -3.83 15.90
C PRO A 442 -14.81 -3.52 16.83
N ASN A 443 -14.54 -3.18 18.10
CA ASN A 443 -15.57 -3.10 19.15
C ASN A 443 -15.74 -1.72 19.77
N ASN A 444 -14.74 -0.84 19.59
CA ASN A 444 -14.69 0.43 20.31
C ASN A 444 -14.73 1.66 19.40
N ILE A 445 -14.57 1.50 18.08
CA ILE A 445 -14.50 2.63 17.13
C ILE A 445 -15.54 2.43 16.01
N ARG A 446 -16.39 3.43 15.76
CA ARG A 446 -17.32 3.41 14.62
C ARG A 446 -16.73 4.01 13.34
N GLU A 447 -15.99 5.10 13.46
CA GLU A 447 -15.29 5.73 12.34
C GLU A 447 -13.82 5.93 12.70
N LEU A 448 -12.93 5.36 11.89
CA LEU A 448 -11.48 5.57 11.96
C LEU A 448 -11.03 6.26 10.69
N SER A 449 -10.40 7.42 10.80
CA SER A 449 -9.61 7.99 9.71
C SER A 449 -8.13 7.84 9.99
N VAL A 450 -7.43 7.15 9.10
CA VAL A 450 -5.97 7.09 9.01
C VAL A 450 -5.53 7.58 7.63
N ALA A 451 -6.32 8.47 7.02
CA ALA A 451 -6.04 9.04 5.72
C ALA A 451 -4.78 9.92 5.75
N HIS A 452 -4.20 10.15 4.57
CA HIS A 452 -3.03 11.01 4.35
C HIS A 452 -1.84 10.63 5.25
N ASN A 453 -1.64 9.32 5.43
CA ASN A 453 -0.45 8.72 6.04
C ASN A 453 0.35 7.98 4.95
N ASN A 454 1.33 7.18 5.37
CA ASN A 454 2.25 6.46 4.50
C ASN A 454 2.09 4.94 4.64
N LEU A 455 0.87 4.45 4.86
CA LEU A 455 0.58 3.01 4.98
C LEU A 455 0.72 2.32 3.62
N THR A 456 1.44 1.20 3.59
CA THR A 456 1.56 0.32 2.41
C THR A 456 0.74 -0.96 2.52
N GLU A 457 0.59 -1.47 3.75
CA GLU A 457 -0.11 -2.73 4.05
C GLU A 457 -1.06 -2.56 5.25
N LEU A 458 -2.04 -3.45 5.32
CA LEU A 458 -2.98 -3.56 6.43
C LEU A 458 -2.80 -4.91 7.13
N PRO A 459 -3.12 -5.01 8.45
CA PRO A 459 -3.03 -6.28 9.15
C PRO A 459 -4.02 -7.30 8.58
N GLY A 460 -3.62 -8.57 8.57
CA GLY A 460 -4.47 -9.69 8.13
C GLY A 460 -5.85 -9.66 8.77
N ARG A 461 -5.95 -9.42 10.09
CA ARG A 461 -7.24 -9.37 10.80
C ARG A 461 -8.20 -8.28 10.30
N ILE A 462 -7.67 -7.14 9.82
CA ILE A 462 -8.46 -6.06 9.22
C ILE A 462 -8.85 -6.44 7.79
N LEU A 463 -7.90 -6.99 7.02
CA LEU A 463 -8.11 -7.42 5.63
C LEU A 463 -9.08 -8.60 5.53
N ASP A 464 -8.99 -9.59 6.40
CA ASP A 464 -9.86 -10.77 6.48
C ASP A 464 -11.32 -10.39 6.72
N ASN A 465 -11.51 -9.21 7.35
CA ASN A 465 -12.77 -8.56 7.61
C ASN A 465 -13.78 -9.54 8.23
N PRO A 466 -13.59 -9.98 9.49
CA PRO A 466 -14.47 -10.96 10.10
C PRO A 466 -15.93 -10.46 10.16
N PRO A 467 -16.92 -11.35 10.26
CA PRO A 467 -18.30 -10.92 10.47
C PRO A 467 -18.46 -10.19 11.81
N SER A 468 -19.25 -9.11 11.83
CA SER A 468 -19.60 -8.38 13.05
C SER A 468 -21.11 -8.41 13.28
N LEU A 469 -21.51 -8.59 14.54
CA LEU A 469 -22.92 -8.65 14.94
C LEU A 469 -23.43 -7.34 15.56
N GLU A 470 -22.54 -6.41 15.96
CA GLU A 470 -22.90 -5.21 16.72
C GLU A 470 -22.93 -3.94 15.85
N HIS A 471 -21.82 -3.64 15.16
CA HIS A 471 -21.72 -2.50 14.27
C HIS A 471 -20.69 -2.73 13.16
N GLN A 472 -20.82 -1.95 12.09
CA GLN A 472 -19.84 -1.86 11.00
C GLN A 472 -18.97 -0.61 11.21
N THR A 473 -17.65 -0.78 11.22
CA THR A 473 -16.68 0.31 11.38
C THR A 473 -16.22 0.82 10.03
N LEU A 474 -16.29 2.13 9.82
CA LEU A 474 -15.78 2.81 8.63
C LEU A 474 -14.29 3.14 8.82
N ILE A 475 -13.44 2.69 7.90
CA ILE A 475 -12.00 2.97 7.91
C ILE A 475 -11.63 3.79 6.67
N ASP A 476 -11.22 5.03 6.86
CA ASP A 476 -10.71 5.91 5.81
C ASP A 476 -9.19 5.79 5.69
N LEU A 477 -8.76 5.40 4.49
CA LEU A 477 -7.41 5.07 4.08
C LEU A 477 -6.95 5.92 2.88
N ARG A 478 -7.73 6.95 2.47
CA ARG A 478 -7.36 7.83 1.35
C ARG A 478 -5.99 8.47 1.56
N GLY A 479 -5.27 8.78 0.49
CA GLY A 479 -3.96 9.40 0.54
C GLY A 479 -2.83 8.50 1.08
N ASN A 480 -3.06 7.19 1.26
CA ASN A 480 -2.02 6.21 1.57
C ASN A 480 -1.53 5.49 0.30
N SER A 481 -0.31 4.96 0.33
CA SER A 481 0.33 4.22 -0.77
C SER A 481 0.09 2.70 -0.66
N LEU A 482 -1.18 2.29 -0.56
CA LEU A 482 -1.55 0.88 -0.37
C LEU A 482 -1.11 0.01 -1.55
N SER A 483 -0.58 -1.18 -1.26
CA SER A 483 -0.22 -2.15 -2.30
C SER A 483 -1.46 -2.66 -3.06
N ARG A 484 -1.26 -3.10 -4.30
CA ARG A 484 -2.34 -3.66 -5.15
C ARG A 484 -3.05 -4.83 -4.46
N HIS A 485 -2.29 -5.71 -3.81
CA HIS A 485 -2.83 -6.86 -3.10
C HIS A 485 -3.74 -6.43 -1.94
N THR A 486 -3.25 -5.53 -1.08
CA THR A 486 -4.00 -4.97 0.06
C THR A 486 -5.30 -4.33 -0.43
N ALA A 487 -5.23 -3.54 -1.50
CA ALA A 487 -6.37 -2.86 -2.08
C ALA A 487 -7.43 -3.83 -2.63
N ILE A 488 -7.00 -4.86 -3.36
CA ILE A 488 -7.90 -5.89 -3.91
C ILE A 488 -8.53 -6.69 -2.77
N GLN A 489 -7.72 -7.15 -1.81
CA GLN A 489 -8.18 -7.98 -0.70
C GLN A 489 -9.20 -7.24 0.18
N ALA A 490 -8.93 -5.98 0.52
CA ALA A 490 -9.86 -5.14 1.27
C ALA A 490 -11.22 -5.05 0.55
N ARG A 491 -11.22 -4.78 -0.76
CA ARG A 491 -12.45 -4.63 -1.55
C ARG A 491 -13.21 -5.93 -1.76
N ILE A 492 -12.52 -7.04 -2.04
CA ILE A 492 -13.16 -8.35 -2.18
C ILE A 492 -13.81 -8.76 -0.86
N ASN A 493 -13.13 -8.56 0.26
CA ASN A 493 -13.63 -8.98 1.57
C ASN A 493 -14.73 -8.06 2.11
N GLU A 494 -14.69 -6.76 1.78
CA GLU A 494 -15.75 -5.79 2.08
C GLU A 494 -17.06 -6.07 1.34
N ALA A 495 -17.01 -6.57 0.11
CA ALA A 495 -18.21 -6.82 -0.71
C ALA A 495 -19.13 -7.91 -0.13
N ILE A 496 -18.64 -8.69 0.83
CA ILE A 496 -19.42 -9.73 1.48
C ILE A 496 -20.37 -9.09 2.51
N SER A 497 -21.60 -9.57 2.57
CA SER A 497 -22.60 -9.04 3.53
C SER A 497 -22.25 -9.39 4.98
N GLY A 498 -22.53 -8.47 5.91
CA GLY A 498 -22.35 -8.69 7.37
C GLY A 498 -20.91 -8.53 7.89
N ARG A 499 -20.05 -7.86 7.14
CA ARG A 499 -18.62 -7.68 7.45
C ARG A 499 -18.37 -6.52 8.42
N ALA A 500 -17.37 -6.68 9.28
CA ALA A 500 -17.04 -5.73 10.34
C ALA A 500 -16.58 -4.36 9.83
N PHE A 501 -15.89 -4.31 8.69
CA PHE A 501 -15.22 -3.12 8.20
C PHE A 501 -15.73 -2.68 6.83
N ARG A 502 -15.82 -1.36 6.64
CA ARG A 502 -16.04 -0.69 5.36
C ARG A 502 -14.86 0.22 5.06
N PHE A 503 -14.36 0.21 3.83
CA PHE A 503 -13.13 0.92 3.49
C PHE A 503 -13.38 2.10 2.54
N VAL A 504 -12.84 3.27 2.87
CA VAL A 504 -12.73 4.41 1.95
C VAL A 504 -11.25 4.51 1.58
N MET A 505 -10.91 4.31 0.31
CA MET A 505 -9.52 4.25 -0.14
C MET A 505 -9.43 4.64 -1.60
N ASP A 506 -8.30 5.24 -1.97
CA ASP A 506 -8.01 5.57 -3.36
C ASP A 506 -7.66 4.29 -4.11
N THR A 507 -8.46 3.95 -5.12
CA THR A 507 -8.21 2.79 -5.97
C THR A 507 -7.87 3.26 -7.38
N PRO A 508 -6.64 3.01 -7.87
CA PRO A 508 -6.29 3.27 -9.26
C PRO A 508 -7.27 2.56 -10.21
N ILE A 509 -7.55 3.16 -11.37
CA ILE A 509 -8.57 2.66 -12.32
C ILE A 509 -8.31 1.19 -12.72
N ALA A 510 -7.05 0.81 -12.93
CA ALA A 510 -6.69 -0.57 -13.26
C ALA A 510 -7.00 -1.57 -12.13
N VAL A 511 -6.73 -1.18 -10.88
CA VAL A 511 -7.07 -1.99 -9.69
C VAL A 511 -8.58 -2.08 -9.55
N GLN A 512 -9.29 -0.97 -9.76
CA GLN A 512 -10.75 -0.93 -9.69
C GLN A 512 -11.41 -1.82 -10.77
N ALA A 513 -10.88 -1.82 -12.00
CA ALA A 513 -11.35 -2.70 -13.06
C ALA A 513 -11.14 -4.19 -12.69
N ALA A 514 -9.97 -4.53 -12.16
CA ALA A 514 -9.67 -5.90 -11.72
C ALA A 514 -10.59 -6.34 -10.56
N VAL A 515 -10.79 -5.47 -9.56
CA VAL A 515 -11.72 -5.71 -8.45
C VAL A 515 -13.14 -5.90 -8.97
N ASN A 516 -13.62 -5.02 -9.85
CA ASN A 516 -14.98 -5.11 -10.40
C ASN A 516 -15.20 -6.42 -11.17
N MET A 517 -14.21 -6.85 -11.96
CA MET A 517 -14.26 -8.12 -12.67
C MET A 517 -14.37 -9.29 -11.69
N GLN A 518 -13.55 -9.32 -10.63
CA GLN A 518 -13.61 -10.36 -9.60
C GLN A 518 -14.96 -10.33 -8.87
N LEU A 519 -15.43 -9.16 -8.43
CA LEU A 519 -16.71 -9.03 -7.74
C LEU A 519 -17.90 -9.48 -8.61
N GLN A 520 -17.85 -9.21 -9.91
CA GLN A 520 -18.87 -9.68 -10.85
C GLN A 520 -18.86 -11.21 -10.95
N GLN A 521 -17.68 -11.83 -11.08
CA GLN A 521 -17.53 -13.29 -11.09
C GLN A 521 -18.03 -13.91 -9.77
N GLY A 522 -17.67 -13.33 -8.63
CA GLY A 522 -18.15 -13.77 -7.32
C GLY A 522 -19.67 -13.69 -7.20
N ALA A 523 -20.28 -12.60 -7.69
CA ALA A 523 -21.73 -12.46 -7.71
C ALA A 523 -22.41 -13.51 -8.58
N GLU A 524 -21.85 -13.81 -9.77
CA GLU A 524 -22.35 -14.87 -10.65
C GLU A 524 -22.30 -16.25 -9.95
N LEU A 525 -21.20 -16.55 -9.26
CA LEU A 525 -21.06 -17.79 -8.50
C LEU A 525 -22.06 -17.88 -7.35
N VAL A 526 -22.22 -16.82 -6.56
CA VAL A 526 -23.17 -16.79 -5.43
C VAL A 526 -24.60 -17.01 -5.93
N VAL A 527 -24.99 -16.37 -7.04
CA VAL A 527 -26.31 -16.56 -7.64
C VAL A 527 -26.51 -18.02 -8.10
N ALA A 528 -25.51 -18.61 -8.76
CA ALA A 528 -25.57 -20.01 -9.18
C ALA A 528 -25.71 -20.96 -7.97
N LEU A 529 -24.96 -20.72 -6.89
CA LEU A 529 -25.00 -21.52 -5.67
C LEU A 529 -26.30 -21.36 -4.90
N ASP A 530 -26.88 -20.15 -4.82
CA ASP A 530 -28.16 -19.93 -4.15
C ASP A 530 -29.31 -20.63 -4.91
N GLN A 531 -29.34 -20.50 -6.24
CA GLN A 531 -30.28 -21.22 -7.09
C GLN A 531 -30.17 -22.73 -6.90
N TRP A 532 -28.95 -23.25 -6.85
CA TRP A 532 -28.69 -24.68 -6.65
C TRP A 532 -29.03 -25.17 -5.24
N THR A 533 -28.70 -24.41 -4.20
CA THR A 533 -29.00 -24.76 -2.80
C THR A 533 -30.51 -24.88 -2.60
N ASN A 534 -31.28 -23.98 -3.22
CA ASN A 534 -32.73 -23.94 -3.14
C ASN A 534 -33.44 -24.80 -4.20
N ALA A 535 -32.71 -25.40 -5.16
CA ALA A 535 -33.30 -26.20 -6.22
C ALA A 535 -33.86 -27.54 -5.69
N SER A 536 -35.18 -27.70 -5.80
CA SER A 536 -35.87 -28.99 -5.62
C SER A 536 -35.74 -29.83 -6.89
N SER A 537 -34.93 -30.89 -6.84
CA SER A 537 -34.99 -31.96 -7.83
C SER A 537 -36.23 -32.81 -7.54
N SER A 538 -37.32 -32.57 -8.28
CA SER A 538 -38.53 -33.40 -8.38
C SER A 538 -39.35 -33.62 -7.08
N LEU A 539 -40.44 -32.86 -6.93
CA LEU A 539 -41.63 -33.09 -6.05
C LEU A 539 -41.41 -33.37 -4.54
N ALA A 540 -40.18 -33.58 -4.07
CA ALA A 540 -39.80 -33.74 -2.68
C ALA A 540 -39.07 -32.50 -2.19
N ILE A 541 -39.46 -32.04 -1.00
CA ILE A 541 -38.76 -30.98 -0.28
C ILE A 541 -37.41 -31.57 0.17
N PRO A 542 -36.27 -30.92 -0.14
CA PRO A 542 -34.96 -31.39 0.31
C PRO A 542 -34.94 -31.54 1.83
N SER A 543 -34.35 -32.61 2.33
CA SER A 543 -34.19 -32.79 3.78
C SER A 543 -33.32 -31.67 4.36
N GLU A 544 -33.52 -31.34 5.64
CA GLU A 544 -32.70 -30.33 6.32
C GLU A 544 -31.21 -30.68 6.32
N GLN A 545 -30.89 -31.99 6.39
CA GLN A 545 -29.51 -32.50 6.27
C GLN A 545 -28.92 -32.23 4.88
N THR A 546 -29.68 -32.45 3.82
CA THR A 546 -29.25 -32.16 2.44
C THR A 546 -29.01 -30.66 2.25
N LEU A 547 -29.90 -29.80 2.78
CA LEU A 547 -29.71 -28.35 2.71
C LEU A 547 -28.47 -27.89 3.48
N ALA A 548 -28.21 -28.47 4.65
CA ALA A 548 -27.00 -28.18 5.42
C ALA A 548 -25.72 -28.60 4.66
N ALA A 549 -25.71 -29.81 4.08
CA ALA A 549 -24.60 -30.29 3.26
C ALA A 549 -24.36 -29.39 2.03
N ARG A 550 -25.43 -28.99 1.32
CA ARG A 550 -25.33 -28.08 0.18
C ARG A 550 -24.78 -26.71 0.57
N ARG A 551 -25.22 -26.15 1.70
CA ARG A 551 -24.67 -24.89 2.24
C ARG A 551 -23.18 -25.01 2.55
N GLN A 552 -22.75 -26.11 3.15
CA GLN A 552 -21.34 -26.37 3.43
C GLN A 552 -20.51 -26.42 2.15
N ILE A 553 -20.98 -27.11 1.11
CA ILE A 553 -20.32 -27.15 -0.20
C ILE A 553 -20.26 -25.75 -0.82
N GLY A 554 -21.37 -24.99 -0.77
CA GLY A 554 -21.41 -23.61 -1.26
C GLY A 554 -20.37 -22.72 -0.59
N LEU A 555 -20.18 -22.86 0.73
CA LEU A 555 -19.13 -22.13 1.46
C LEU A 555 -17.73 -22.50 0.99
N LEU A 556 -17.44 -23.79 0.76
CA LEU A 556 -16.13 -24.24 0.25
C LEU A 556 -15.84 -23.70 -1.15
N LEU A 557 -16.84 -23.64 -2.03
CA LEU A 557 -16.68 -23.11 -3.38
C LEU A 557 -16.46 -21.59 -3.38
N ILE A 558 -17.18 -20.86 -2.54
CA ILE A 558 -16.97 -19.42 -2.35
C ILE A 558 -15.58 -19.14 -1.76
N ASP A 559 -15.14 -19.95 -0.81
CA ASP A 559 -13.81 -19.81 -0.19
C ASP A 559 -12.68 -20.10 -1.18
N HIS A 560 -12.83 -21.12 -2.03
CA HIS A 560 -11.87 -21.38 -3.09
C HIS A 560 -11.82 -20.25 -4.12
N TRP A 561 -12.98 -19.76 -4.59
CA TRP A 561 -13.03 -18.58 -5.47
C TRP A 561 -12.33 -17.38 -4.84
N ARG A 562 -12.64 -17.07 -3.58
CA ARG A 562 -12.02 -15.97 -2.83
C ARG A 562 -10.50 -16.13 -2.79
N THR A 563 -10.02 -17.30 -2.40
CA THR A 563 -8.60 -17.63 -2.30
C THR A 563 -7.90 -17.46 -3.65
N PHE A 564 -8.51 -17.94 -4.73
CA PHE A 564 -8.03 -17.73 -6.10
C PHE A 564 -7.98 -16.24 -6.47
N SER A 565 -9.04 -15.48 -6.19
CA SER A 565 -9.14 -14.05 -6.48
C SER A 565 -8.12 -13.19 -5.72
N LEU A 566 -7.63 -13.68 -4.57
CA LEU A 566 -6.54 -13.07 -3.81
C LEU A 566 -5.14 -13.42 -4.35
N GLY A 567 -5.07 -14.24 -5.41
CA GLY A 567 -3.83 -14.62 -6.08
C GLY A 567 -3.27 -15.98 -5.68
N HIS A 568 -3.95 -16.72 -4.80
CA HIS A 568 -3.51 -18.04 -4.35
C HIS A 568 -3.95 -19.15 -5.30
N ILE A 569 -3.48 -19.09 -6.56
CA ILE A 569 -3.93 -19.93 -7.68
C ILE A 569 -3.56 -21.42 -7.59
N HIS A 570 -2.67 -21.78 -6.65
CA HIS A 570 -2.23 -23.16 -6.42
C HIS A 570 -2.93 -23.84 -5.23
N THR A 571 -3.83 -23.12 -4.54
CA THR A 571 -4.56 -23.72 -3.42
C THR A 571 -5.56 -24.74 -3.97
N PRO A 572 -5.50 -26.02 -3.54
CA PRO A 572 -6.45 -27.00 -4.02
C PRO A 572 -7.87 -26.71 -3.54
N LEU A 573 -8.84 -26.99 -4.40
CA LEU A 573 -10.23 -27.11 -3.95
C LEU A 573 -10.32 -28.35 -3.06
N ARG A 574 -10.45 -28.16 -1.75
CA ARG A 574 -10.53 -29.25 -0.77
C ARG A 574 -11.98 -29.63 -0.51
N LEU A 575 -12.35 -30.84 -0.90
CA LEU A 575 -13.65 -31.43 -0.63
C LEU A 575 -13.45 -32.60 0.34
N VAL A 576 -13.91 -32.42 1.59
CA VAL A 576 -13.65 -33.35 2.69
C VAL A 576 -14.97 -33.74 3.33
N ASP A 577 -15.21 -35.05 3.50
CA ASP A 577 -16.42 -35.61 4.13
C ASP A 577 -17.73 -35.17 3.43
N ILE A 578 -17.71 -35.13 2.08
CA ILE A 578 -18.83 -34.65 1.24
C ILE A 578 -19.41 -35.81 0.39
N ALA A 579 -20.71 -35.76 0.12
CA ALA A 579 -21.37 -36.60 -0.87
C ALA A 579 -21.39 -35.90 -2.24
N LEU A 580 -20.77 -36.50 -3.27
CA LEU A 580 -20.76 -35.94 -4.63
C LEU A 580 -22.15 -35.87 -5.27
N ALA A 581 -23.08 -36.72 -4.84
CA ALA A 581 -24.48 -36.64 -5.25
C ALA A 581 -25.12 -35.28 -4.89
N ASP A 582 -24.62 -34.64 -3.83
CA ASP A 582 -25.00 -33.31 -3.37
C ASP A 582 -24.02 -32.22 -3.86
N PHE A 583 -23.22 -32.46 -4.91
CA PHE A 583 -22.37 -31.41 -5.51
C PHE A 583 -23.13 -30.64 -6.62
N PRO A 584 -22.86 -29.33 -6.84
CA PRO A 584 -23.52 -28.57 -7.90
C PRO A 584 -23.32 -29.16 -9.30
N ARG A 585 -24.42 -29.39 -10.02
CA ARG A 585 -24.39 -29.90 -11.41
C ARG A 585 -24.04 -28.82 -12.44
N GLN A 586 -24.25 -27.56 -12.10
CA GLN A 586 -23.96 -26.41 -12.94
C GLN A 586 -23.20 -25.38 -12.12
N LEU A 587 -21.99 -25.05 -12.58
CA LEU A 587 -21.16 -23.97 -12.06
C LEU A 587 -20.75 -23.07 -13.22
N PRO A 588 -20.49 -21.78 -12.99
CA PRO A 588 -19.99 -20.89 -14.03
C PRO A 588 -18.68 -21.39 -14.66
N ASP A 589 -18.55 -21.25 -15.98
CA ASP A 589 -17.38 -21.72 -16.73
C ASP A 589 -16.06 -21.13 -16.22
N PHE A 590 -16.08 -19.86 -15.79
CA PHE A 590 -14.88 -19.21 -15.26
C PHE A 590 -14.38 -19.93 -14.01
N PHE A 591 -15.28 -20.38 -13.12
CA PHE A 591 -14.91 -21.03 -11.86
C PHE A 591 -14.31 -22.41 -12.12
N CYS A 592 -14.89 -23.18 -13.04
CA CYS A 592 -14.37 -24.50 -13.41
C CYS A 592 -12.93 -24.43 -13.96
N ARG A 593 -12.56 -23.35 -14.66
CA ARG A 593 -11.18 -23.10 -15.13
C ARG A 593 -10.21 -22.63 -14.03
N GLN A 594 -10.72 -22.14 -12.90
CA GLN A 594 -9.90 -21.75 -11.75
C GLN A 594 -9.41 -22.98 -10.97
N VAL A 595 -10.16 -24.08 -11.00
CA VAL A 595 -9.83 -25.33 -10.30
C VAL A 595 -8.74 -26.09 -11.05
N ARG A 596 -7.48 -25.90 -10.67
CA ARG A 596 -6.31 -26.60 -11.23
C ARG A 596 -5.80 -27.74 -10.36
N TYR A 597 -6.11 -27.69 -9.08
CA TYR A 597 -5.70 -28.66 -8.06
C TYR A 597 -6.95 -29.07 -7.29
N LEU A 598 -7.22 -30.37 -7.21
CA LEU A 598 -8.40 -30.91 -6.56
C LEU A 598 -7.96 -31.94 -5.51
N TYR A 599 -8.40 -31.73 -4.27
CA TYR A 599 -8.14 -32.64 -3.17
C TYR A 599 -9.47 -33.19 -2.65
N LEU A 600 -9.64 -34.50 -2.77
CA LEU A 600 -10.83 -35.22 -2.33
C LEU A 600 -10.44 -36.14 -1.17
N SER A 601 -11.08 -35.96 -0.01
CA SER A 601 -10.84 -36.84 1.14
C SER A 601 -12.12 -37.35 1.75
N ARG A 602 -12.21 -38.68 1.94
CA ARG A 602 -13.39 -39.36 2.52
C ARG A 602 -14.71 -38.95 1.85
N VAL A 603 -14.65 -38.80 0.53
CA VAL A 603 -15.78 -38.41 -0.30
C VAL A 603 -16.64 -39.64 -0.62
N THR A 604 -17.97 -39.48 -0.66
CA THR A 604 -18.91 -40.54 -1.06
C THR A 604 -19.52 -40.24 -2.42
N GLY A 605 -19.50 -41.22 -3.34
CA GLY A 605 -20.04 -41.07 -4.69
C GLY A 605 -19.85 -42.32 -5.54
N THR A 606 -20.61 -42.42 -6.62
CA THR A 606 -20.43 -43.44 -7.66
C THR A 606 -19.41 -42.97 -8.70
N ALA A 607 -18.86 -43.89 -9.50
CA ALA A 607 -17.97 -43.53 -10.62
C ALA A 607 -18.60 -42.47 -11.56
N SER A 608 -19.92 -42.55 -11.78
CA SER A 608 -20.65 -41.55 -12.57
C SER A 608 -20.69 -40.16 -11.92
N ASP A 609 -20.64 -40.05 -10.59
CA ASP A 609 -20.61 -38.77 -9.90
C ASP A 609 -19.22 -38.12 -10.04
N PHE A 610 -18.16 -38.94 -9.94
CA PHE A 610 -16.79 -38.50 -10.24
C PHE A 610 -16.65 -38.06 -11.70
N ASP A 611 -17.21 -38.80 -12.65
CA ASP A 611 -17.20 -38.43 -14.07
C ASP A 611 -17.87 -37.06 -14.32
N GLN A 612 -19.01 -36.81 -13.67
CA GLN A 612 -19.70 -35.53 -13.79
C GLN A 612 -18.87 -34.36 -13.24
N LEU A 613 -18.16 -34.57 -12.12
CA LEU A 613 -17.30 -33.56 -11.52
C LEU A 613 -16.09 -33.25 -12.42
N LEU A 614 -15.35 -34.28 -12.81
CA LEU A 614 -14.08 -34.15 -13.51
C LEU A 614 -14.24 -33.59 -14.93
N ARG A 615 -15.31 -33.95 -15.65
CA ARG A 615 -15.58 -33.42 -17.01
C ARG A 615 -15.72 -31.90 -17.08
N ARG A 616 -15.95 -31.22 -15.95
CA ARG A 616 -16.06 -29.76 -15.89
C ARG A 616 -14.72 -29.09 -15.64
N MET A 617 -13.79 -29.76 -14.98
CA MET A 617 -12.50 -29.22 -14.56
C MET A 617 -11.42 -29.55 -15.59
N THR A 618 -11.60 -29.08 -16.83
CA THR A 618 -10.72 -29.49 -17.96
C THR A 618 -9.27 -29.02 -17.83
N ASP A 619 -9.04 -27.98 -17.03
CA ASP A 619 -7.72 -27.38 -16.77
C ASP A 619 -7.04 -28.00 -15.51
N LEU A 620 -7.57 -29.10 -14.98
CA LEU A 620 -7.04 -29.79 -13.81
C LEU A 620 -5.65 -30.35 -14.11
N SER A 621 -4.67 -29.95 -13.31
CA SER A 621 -3.27 -30.37 -13.43
C SER A 621 -2.88 -31.43 -12.40
N SER A 622 -3.51 -31.41 -11.23
CA SER A 622 -3.30 -32.40 -10.17
C SER A 622 -4.62 -32.81 -9.53
N LEU A 623 -4.79 -34.13 -9.37
CA LEU A 623 -5.89 -34.75 -8.65
C LEU A 623 -5.34 -35.62 -7.52
N GLU A 624 -5.71 -35.30 -6.30
CA GLU A 624 -5.42 -36.11 -5.12
C GLU A 624 -6.72 -36.63 -4.52
N MET A 625 -6.78 -37.95 -4.33
CA MET A 625 -7.86 -38.65 -3.67
C MET A 625 -7.27 -39.45 -2.52
N SER A 626 -7.76 -39.20 -1.30
CA SER A 626 -7.23 -39.84 -0.08
C SER A 626 -8.33 -40.37 0.83
N GLY A 627 -8.20 -41.61 1.29
CA GLY A 627 -9.11 -42.24 2.25
C GLY A 627 -10.52 -42.47 1.69
N HIS A 628 -10.85 -43.73 1.42
CA HIS A 628 -12.15 -44.13 0.92
C HIS A 628 -13.18 -44.33 2.03
N VAL A 629 -14.45 -43.97 1.76
CA VAL A 629 -15.61 -44.44 2.53
C VAL A 629 -16.21 -45.68 1.88
N ILE A 630 -16.24 -45.70 0.55
CA ILE A 630 -16.64 -46.82 -0.29
C ILE A 630 -15.44 -47.13 -1.20
N PRO A 631 -14.96 -48.39 -1.28
CA PRO A 631 -13.85 -48.75 -2.14
C PRO A 631 -14.11 -48.33 -3.59
N LEU A 632 -13.16 -47.63 -4.19
CA LEU A 632 -13.22 -47.29 -5.60
C LEU A 632 -12.95 -48.56 -6.41
N THR A 633 -13.98 -49.14 -7.02
CA THR A 633 -13.82 -50.39 -7.79
C THR A 633 -13.47 -50.16 -9.25
N GLN A 634 -13.75 -48.98 -9.79
CA GLN A 634 -13.47 -48.59 -11.17
C GLN A 634 -12.99 -47.15 -11.20
N LEU A 635 -11.99 -46.87 -12.06
CA LEU A 635 -11.51 -45.52 -12.29
C LEU A 635 -12.50 -44.72 -13.16
N PRO A 636 -12.78 -43.44 -12.86
CA PRO A 636 -13.68 -42.60 -13.65
C PRO A 636 -13.17 -42.38 -15.09
N GLU A 637 -13.99 -42.61 -16.11
CA GLU A 637 -13.62 -42.42 -17.52
C GLU A 637 -13.21 -40.97 -17.84
N ALA A 638 -13.76 -40.00 -17.10
CA ALA A 638 -13.46 -38.59 -17.26
C ALA A 638 -11.97 -38.25 -17.07
N LEU A 639 -11.20 -39.08 -16.36
CA LEU A 639 -9.75 -38.91 -16.22
C LEU A 639 -9.04 -38.88 -17.58
N LEU A 640 -9.56 -39.60 -18.58
CA LEU A 640 -9.01 -39.63 -19.94
C LEU A 640 -9.28 -38.34 -20.72
N GLU A 641 -10.23 -37.51 -20.28
CA GLU A 641 -10.60 -36.26 -20.93
C GLU A 641 -9.75 -35.08 -20.42
N LEU A 642 -9.03 -35.25 -19.30
CA LEU A 642 -8.22 -34.23 -18.64
C LEU A 642 -6.85 -34.07 -19.30
N ARG A 643 -6.78 -33.22 -20.32
CA ARG A 643 -5.56 -33.01 -21.13
C ARG A 643 -4.41 -32.30 -20.41
N ALA A 644 -4.69 -31.67 -19.28
CA ALA A 644 -3.70 -30.96 -18.47
C ALA A 644 -3.20 -31.78 -17.27
N LEU A 645 -3.76 -32.97 -17.02
CA LEU A 645 -3.46 -33.77 -15.84
C LEU A 645 -2.02 -34.31 -15.92
N ARG A 646 -1.20 -33.94 -14.93
CA ARG A 646 0.19 -34.38 -14.79
C ARG A 646 0.43 -35.22 -13.55
N SER A 647 -0.31 -34.94 -12.49
CA SER A 647 -0.18 -35.62 -11.19
C SER A 647 -1.50 -36.28 -10.81
N LEU A 648 -1.45 -37.57 -10.51
CA LEU A 648 -2.59 -38.36 -10.04
C LEU A 648 -2.17 -39.14 -8.80
N CYS A 649 -2.78 -38.80 -7.66
CA CYS A 649 -2.56 -39.46 -6.39
C CYS A 649 -3.87 -40.13 -5.94
N LEU A 650 -3.86 -41.46 -5.81
CA LEU A 650 -5.01 -42.27 -5.40
C LEU A 650 -4.68 -43.04 -4.13
N ASN A 651 -4.49 -42.34 -3.03
CA ASN A 651 -3.98 -42.91 -1.79
C ASN A 651 -5.12 -43.51 -0.95
N ASP A 652 -4.96 -44.74 -0.47
CA ASP A 652 -5.94 -45.48 0.34
C ASP A 652 -7.37 -45.39 -0.23
N GLN A 653 -7.53 -45.72 -1.51
CA GLN A 653 -8.83 -45.69 -2.19
C GLN A 653 -9.58 -47.04 -2.10
N GLY A 654 -9.01 -48.02 -1.41
CA GLY A 654 -9.55 -49.38 -1.34
C GLY A 654 -9.49 -50.12 -2.68
N LEU A 655 -8.66 -49.64 -3.62
CA LEU A 655 -8.47 -50.26 -4.92
C LEU A 655 -7.78 -51.62 -4.74
N LEU A 656 -8.30 -52.63 -5.44
CA LEU A 656 -7.53 -53.82 -5.80
C LEU A 656 -6.95 -53.56 -7.19
N LEU A 657 -5.70 -53.13 -7.24
CA LEU A 657 -4.99 -52.82 -8.47
C LEU A 657 -4.77 -54.10 -9.28
N GLU A 658 -5.33 -54.12 -10.49
CA GLU A 658 -5.31 -55.24 -11.42
C GLU A 658 -4.90 -54.68 -12.79
N GLN A 659 -4.53 -55.56 -13.73
CA GLN A 659 -4.08 -55.16 -15.07
C GLN A 659 -4.99 -54.13 -15.76
N GLN A 660 -6.32 -54.28 -15.63
CA GLN A 660 -7.29 -53.35 -16.21
C GLN A 660 -7.13 -51.89 -15.73
N HIS A 661 -6.67 -51.67 -14.50
CA HIS A 661 -6.45 -50.34 -13.94
C HIS A 661 -5.19 -49.69 -14.53
N ILE A 662 -4.15 -50.48 -14.74
CA ILE A 662 -2.91 -50.02 -15.41
C ILE A 662 -3.19 -49.70 -16.88
N ASP A 663 -3.90 -50.59 -17.58
CA ASP A 663 -4.29 -50.37 -18.98
C ASP A 663 -5.13 -49.10 -19.14
N PHE A 664 -5.94 -48.76 -18.12
CA PHE A 664 -6.66 -47.50 -18.07
C PHE A 664 -5.71 -46.29 -17.91
N LEU A 665 -4.82 -46.33 -16.92
CA LEU A 665 -3.88 -45.23 -16.63
C LEU A 665 -2.91 -44.95 -17.78
N SER A 666 -2.49 -45.99 -18.51
CA SER A 666 -1.63 -45.85 -19.72
C SER A 666 -2.25 -45.02 -20.85
N ARG A 667 -3.57 -44.81 -20.83
CA ARG A 667 -4.26 -43.98 -21.82
C ARG A 667 -4.22 -42.49 -21.49
N ILE A 668 -3.56 -42.09 -20.40
CA ILE A 668 -3.36 -40.70 -19.97
C ILE A 668 -1.93 -40.27 -20.36
N PRO A 669 -1.72 -39.64 -21.54
CA PRO A 669 -0.37 -39.44 -22.09
C PRO A 669 0.45 -38.39 -21.34
N THR A 670 -0.19 -37.46 -20.64
CA THR A 670 0.45 -36.34 -19.93
C THR A 670 0.84 -36.65 -18.50
N LEU A 671 0.58 -37.87 -18.03
CA LEU A 671 0.83 -38.27 -16.65
C LEU A 671 2.35 -38.33 -16.41
N GLU A 672 2.83 -37.52 -15.47
CA GLU A 672 4.23 -37.41 -15.06
C GLU A 672 4.45 -38.07 -13.68
N HIS A 673 3.45 -37.93 -12.79
CA HIS A 673 3.49 -38.36 -11.39
C HIS A 673 2.30 -39.23 -11.03
N LEU A 674 2.56 -40.46 -10.55
CA LEU A 674 1.53 -41.41 -10.14
C LEU A 674 1.81 -41.97 -8.74
N GLU A 675 0.88 -41.74 -7.82
CA GLU A 675 0.90 -42.33 -6.47
C GLU A 675 -0.32 -43.23 -6.27
N LEU A 676 -0.08 -44.45 -5.80
CA LEU A 676 -1.10 -45.46 -5.56
C LEU A 676 -0.98 -46.06 -4.15
N ASP A 677 -0.51 -45.26 -3.20
CA ASP A 677 -0.11 -45.72 -1.88
C ASP A 677 -1.29 -46.27 -1.06
N GLY A 678 -1.02 -47.27 -0.21
CA GLY A 678 -2.01 -47.86 0.69
C GLY A 678 -3.15 -48.64 0.00
N ASN A 679 -3.10 -48.83 -1.33
CA ASN A 679 -4.00 -49.74 -2.05
C ASN A 679 -3.49 -51.18 -1.98
N ARG A 680 -4.26 -52.13 -2.53
CA ARG A 680 -3.84 -53.54 -2.61
C ARG A 680 -3.45 -53.88 -4.03
N ILE A 681 -2.32 -54.55 -4.20
CA ILE A 681 -1.89 -55.06 -5.50
C ILE A 681 -2.44 -56.47 -5.73
N GLY A 682 -3.06 -56.66 -6.89
CA GLY A 682 -3.54 -57.94 -7.42
C GLY A 682 -2.61 -58.49 -8.51
N ALA A 683 -3.16 -59.27 -9.46
CA ALA A 683 -2.39 -59.84 -10.56
C ALA A 683 -2.10 -58.78 -11.65
N ILE A 684 -0.96 -58.11 -11.50
CA ILE A 684 -0.37 -57.22 -12.53
C ILE A 684 0.73 -58.01 -13.24
N ASN A 685 0.61 -58.13 -14.56
CA ASN A 685 1.57 -58.89 -15.37
C ASN A 685 2.44 -57.99 -16.23
N ASP A 686 2.02 -56.74 -16.49
CA ASP A 686 2.66 -55.86 -17.46
C ASP A 686 2.37 -54.37 -17.15
N LEU A 687 3.39 -53.52 -17.10
CA LEU A 687 3.27 -52.05 -17.03
C LEU A 687 3.74 -51.33 -18.30
N THR A 688 4.14 -52.05 -19.36
CA THR A 688 4.72 -51.46 -20.58
C THR A 688 3.82 -50.43 -21.24
N GLY A 689 2.49 -50.53 -21.08
CA GLY A 689 1.56 -49.51 -21.53
C GLY A 689 1.87 -48.12 -20.99
N LEU A 690 2.37 -48.02 -19.75
CA LEU A 690 2.76 -46.75 -19.12
C LEU A 690 4.03 -46.15 -19.75
N ASN A 691 4.85 -46.90 -20.49
CA ASN A 691 6.04 -46.36 -21.17
C ASN A 691 5.70 -45.32 -22.25
N HIS A 692 4.45 -45.27 -22.71
CA HIS A 692 3.97 -44.29 -23.67
C HIS A 692 3.53 -42.95 -23.03
N THR A 693 3.56 -42.87 -21.70
CA THR A 693 3.27 -41.66 -20.94
C THR A 693 4.55 -40.87 -20.64
N ALA A 694 4.41 -39.69 -20.02
CA ALA A 694 5.54 -38.89 -19.55
C ALA A 694 6.00 -39.29 -18.11
N LEU A 695 5.62 -40.48 -17.66
CA LEU A 695 5.76 -40.90 -16.27
C LEU A 695 7.23 -40.99 -15.87
N ASN A 696 7.59 -40.22 -14.84
CA ASN A 696 8.92 -40.22 -14.25
C ASN A 696 8.92 -40.59 -12.76
N TRP A 697 7.76 -40.52 -12.11
CA TRP A 697 7.59 -40.85 -10.69
C TRP A 697 6.47 -41.87 -10.48
N LEU A 698 6.79 -42.95 -9.78
CA LEU A 698 5.83 -43.97 -9.38
C LEU A 698 5.98 -44.31 -7.90
N SER A 699 4.90 -44.17 -7.13
CA SER A 699 4.82 -44.62 -5.74
C SER A 699 3.82 -45.75 -5.55
N LEU A 700 4.29 -46.82 -4.90
CA LEU A 700 3.53 -48.01 -4.52
C LEU A 700 3.82 -48.34 -3.05
N SER A 701 3.84 -47.32 -2.21
CA SER A 701 4.17 -47.45 -0.80
C SER A 701 3.01 -48.08 -0.03
N ASN A 702 3.30 -48.95 0.93
CA ASN A 702 2.31 -49.69 1.72
C ASN A 702 1.30 -50.49 0.87
N ALA A 703 1.73 -50.98 -0.30
CA ALA A 703 0.87 -51.71 -1.23
C ALA A 703 0.73 -53.21 -0.92
N GLY A 704 1.50 -53.70 0.04
CA GLY A 704 1.52 -55.11 0.47
C GLY A 704 2.36 -56.02 -0.43
N LEU A 705 3.35 -55.47 -1.14
CA LEU A 705 4.26 -56.24 -1.99
C LEU A 705 5.16 -57.14 -1.13
N SER A 706 5.12 -58.45 -1.33
CA SER A 706 6.00 -59.41 -0.64
C SER A 706 7.27 -59.75 -1.43
N GLU A 707 7.27 -59.50 -2.73
CA GLU A 707 8.37 -59.78 -3.64
C GLU A 707 8.59 -58.55 -4.55
N TRP A 708 9.78 -58.46 -5.16
CA TRP A 708 10.06 -57.42 -6.14
C TRP A 708 9.09 -57.50 -7.33
N PRO A 709 8.46 -56.39 -7.72
CA PRO A 709 7.53 -56.36 -8.85
C PRO A 709 8.30 -56.44 -10.18
N THR A 710 8.49 -57.65 -10.71
CA THR A 710 9.29 -57.88 -11.95
C THR A 710 8.75 -57.12 -13.17
N TRP A 711 7.48 -56.74 -13.17
CA TRP A 711 6.88 -55.91 -14.23
C TRP A 711 7.37 -54.46 -14.23
N VAL A 712 8.06 -53.99 -13.17
CA VAL A 712 8.72 -52.68 -13.16
C VAL A 712 10.04 -52.69 -13.93
N ASP A 713 10.65 -53.85 -14.14
CA ASP A 713 11.98 -53.98 -14.77
C ASP A 713 12.03 -53.36 -16.18
N GLU A 714 10.90 -53.32 -16.90
CA GLU A 714 10.81 -52.71 -18.24
C GLU A 714 10.59 -51.18 -18.22
N MET A 715 10.36 -50.60 -17.04
CA MET A 715 10.18 -49.16 -16.82
C MET A 715 11.42 -48.48 -16.22
N ILE A 716 12.39 -49.27 -15.76
CA ILE A 716 13.63 -48.80 -15.14
C ILE A 716 14.83 -49.26 -15.97
N PRO A 717 15.86 -48.41 -16.19
CA PRO A 717 16.02 -47.09 -15.61
C PRO A 717 15.31 -45.95 -16.37
N SER A 718 14.46 -46.25 -17.36
CA SER A 718 13.72 -45.28 -18.17
C SER A 718 12.39 -45.88 -18.64
N PRO A 719 11.27 -45.14 -18.57
CA PRO A 719 11.16 -43.70 -18.34
C PRO A 719 11.19 -43.25 -16.86
N LEU A 720 11.09 -44.17 -15.89
CA LEU A 720 11.03 -43.82 -14.47
C LEU A 720 12.37 -43.30 -13.94
N LYS A 721 12.33 -42.14 -13.28
CA LYS A 721 13.43 -41.57 -12.52
C LYS A 721 13.34 -41.90 -11.03
N THR A 722 12.13 -42.04 -10.51
CA THR A 722 11.90 -42.31 -9.08
C THR A 722 10.88 -43.41 -8.91
N LEU A 723 11.23 -44.39 -8.08
CA LEU A 723 10.39 -45.52 -7.70
C LEU A 723 10.34 -45.64 -6.18
N LEU A 724 9.18 -45.44 -5.58
CA LEU A 724 8.97 -45.57 -4.14
C LEU A 724 8.22 -46.86 -3.82
N LEU A 725 8.86 -47.72 -3.04
CA LEU A 725 8.34 -49.02 -2.59
C LEU A 725 8.33 -49.12 -1.06
N GLU A 726 8.14 -48.00 -0.37
CA GLU A 726 8.29 -47.93 1.09
C GLU A 726 7.20 -48.70 1.84
N GLY A 727 7.54 -49.24 3.01
CA GLY A 727 6.56 -49.91 3.88
C GLY A 727 5.91 -51.15 3.28
N ASN A 728 6.60 -51.81 2.34
CA ASN A 728 6.19 -53.09 1.78
C ASN A 728 6.86 -54.25 2.57
N LEU A 729 6.67 -55.47 2.08
CA LEU A 729 7.16 -56.71 2.69
C LEU A 729 8.25 -57.39 1.84
N ILE A 730 8.97 -56.62 1.02
CA ILE A 730 10.00 -57.13 0.13
C ILE A 730 11.21 -57.56 0.96
N THR A 731 11.65 -58.82 0.79
CA THR A 731 12.84 -59.35 1.50
C THR A 731 14.10 -59.33 0.65
N ASP A 732 13.99 -59.58 -0.65
CA ASP A 732 15.14 -59.75 -1.53
C ASP A 732 14.92 -59.04 -2.87
N LEU A 733 16.00 -58.46 -3.41
CA LEU A 733 16.03 -57.83 -4.73
C LEU A 733 16.54 -58.80 -5.80
N PRO A 734 16.05 -58.71 -7.05
CA PRO A 734 16.51 -59.55 -8.15
C PRO A 734 17.99 -59.34 -8.49
N GLU A 735 18.64 -60.37 -9.05
CA GLU A 735 20.03 -60.29 -9.48
C GLU A 735 20.26 -59.22 -10.56
N ASN A 736 19.32 -58.96 -11.47
CA ASN A 736 19.44 -57.91 -12.49
C ASN A 736 19.44 -56.50 -11.89
N ILE A 737 18.72 -56.30 -10.79
CA ILE A 737 18.69 -55.03 -10.05
C ILE A 737 19.99 -54.89 -9.23
N LEU A 738 20.40 -55.94 -8.52
CA LEU A 738 21.64 -55.98 -7.74
C LEU A 738 22.91 -55.95 -8.60
N ALA A 739 22.86 -56.43 -9.86
CA ALA A 739 23.98 -56.30 -10.80
C ALA A 739 24.21 -54.84 -11.22
N ASN A 740 23.17 -54.01 -11.07
CA ASN A 740 23.13 -52.57 -11.32
C ASN A 740 23.90 -52.20 -12.60
N PRO A 741 23.35 -52.47 -13.79
CA PRO A 741 24.09 -52.37 -15.04
C PRO A 741 24.56 -50.94 -15.33
N VAL A 742 25.61 -50.80 -16.14
CA VAL A 742 26.08 -49.47 -16.57
C VAL A 742 25.05 -48.85 -17.51
N SER A 743 24.56 -47.65 -17.19
CA SER A 743 23.59 -46.91 -18.00
C SER A 743 24.10 -45.49 -18.28
N ARG A 744 24.09 -45.07 -19.55
CA ARG A 744 24.69 -43.80 -20.00
C ARG A 744 23.71 -42.61 -20.05
N HIS A 745 22.41 -42.87 -20.05
CA HIS A 745 21.39 -41.85 -20.34
C HIS A 745 20.19 -41.88 -19.38
N SER A 746 20.12 -42.86 -18.49
CA SER A 746 18.93 -43.16 -17.70
C SER A 746 19.32 -43.70 -16.33
N HIS A 747 18.74 -43.13 -15.29
CA HIS A 747 19.04 -43.40 -13.89
C HIS A 747 17.72 -43.39 -13.10
N THR A 748 17.56 -44.36 -12.21
CA THR A 748 16.38 -44.46 -11.34
C THR A 748 16.80 -44.57 -9.89
N GLU A 749 16.20 -43.73 -9.06
CA GLU A 749 16.28 -43.79 -7.61
C GLU A 749 15.17 -44.69 -7.07
N ILE A 750 15.54 -45.66 -6.25
CA ILE A 750 14.64 -46.70 -5.73
C ILE A 750 14.62 -46.62 -4.21
N SER A 751 13.50 -46.17 -3.63
CA SER A 751 13.30 -46.19 -2.17
C SER A 751 12.66 -47.49 -1.72
N LEU A 752 13.31 -48.15 -0.76
CA LEU A 752 12.92 -49.42 -0.14
C LEU A 752 12.84 -49.29 1.39
N LEU A 753 12.74 -48.06 1.90
CA LEU A 753 12.60 -47.80 3.34
C LEU A 753 11.42 -48.60 3.94
N ASN A 754 11.56 -49.01 5.19
CA ASN A 754 10.59 -49.81 5.94
C ASN A 754 10.23 -51.15 5.28
N ASN A 755 11.14 -51.76 4.49
CA ASN A 755 11.01 -53.14 4.01
C ASN A 755 11.88 -54.11 4.83
N PRO A 756 11.44 -55.36 5.03
CA PRO A 756 12.21 -56.38 5.73
C PRO A 756 13.33 -56.99 4.85
N LEU A 757 14.19 -56.15 4.27
CA LEU A 757 15.27 -56.58 3.38
C LEU A 757 16.28 -57.46 4.10
N SER A 758 16.77 -58.49 3.40
CA SER A 758 17.82 -59.36 3.91
C SER A 758 19.16 -58.62 3.95
N GLU A 759 19.99 -58.92 4.95
CA GLU A 759 21.32 -58.31 5.11
C GLU A 759 22.24 -58.58 3.89
N ALA A 760 22.04 -59.72 3.21
CA ALA A 760 22.77 -60.08 2.01
C ALA A 760 22.37 -59.20 0.81
N THR A 761 21.07 -58.91 0.65
CA THR A 761 20.56 -57.99 -0.36
C THR A 761 21.03 -56.57 -0.11
N MET A 762 20.93 -56.07 1.13
CA MET A 762 21.41 -54.73 1.48
C MET A 762 22.90 -54.56 1.17
N ARG A 763 23.74 -55.53 1.54
CA ARG A 763 25.18 -55.52 1.19
C ARG A 763 25.42 -55.54 -0.31
N SER A 764 24.71 -56.40 -1.04
CA SER A 764 24.89 -56.54 -2.49
C SER A 764 24.48 -55.27 -3.23
N ALA A 765 23.38 -54.65 -2.82
CA ALA A 765 22.90 -53.38 -3.36
C ALA A 765 23.94 -52.27 -3.14
N LEU A 766 24.42 -52.09 -1.89
CA LEU A 766 25.44 -51.09 -1.55
C LEU A 766 26.75 -51.30 -2.33
N MET A 767 27.18 -52.55 -2.54
CA MET A 767 28.40 -52.86 -3.31
C MET A 767 28.24 -52.65 -4.82
N SER A 768 26.99 -52.67 -5.30
CA SER A 768 26.63 -52.47 -6.70
C SER A 768 26.62 -50.98 -7.09
N GLU A 769 26.39 -50.09 -6.13
CA GLU A 769 26.34 -48.64 -6.33
C GLU A 769 27.73 -48.10 -6.68
N ARG A 770 27.89 -47.69 -7.94
CA ARG A 770 29.11 -47.09 -8.48
C ARG A 770 28.76 -46.02 -9.50
N TYR A 771 29.77 -45.25 -9.91
CA TYR A 771 29.61 -44.26 -10.98
C TYR A 771 29.13 -44.91 -12.29
N GLY A 772 28.11 -44.31 -12.93
CA GLY A 772 27.57 -44.75 -14.22
C GLY A 772 26.63 -45.95 -14.16
N ARG A 773 26.15 -46.32 -12.98
CA ARG A 773 25.18 -47.40 -12.79
C ARG A 773 23.73 -46.90 -12.92
N ALA A 774 22.84 -47.82 -13.26
CA ALA A 774 21.45 -47.54 -13.56
C ALA A 774 20.61 -47.14 -12.33
N PHE A 775 20.98 -47.60 -11.14
CA PHE A 775 20.15 -47.51 -9.93
C PHE A 775 20.90 -46.96 -8.72
N THR A 776 20.19 -46.23 -7.87
CA THR A 776 20.53 -45.91 -6.47
C THR A 776 19.43 -46.43 -5.56
N PHE A 777 19.80 -46.86 -4.36
CA PHE A 777 18.90 -47.53 -3.41
C PHE A 777 18.87 -46.78 -2.08
N ASP A 778 17.69 -46.36 -1.65
CA ASP A 778 17.45 -45.87 -0.29
C ASP A 778 16.85 -47.00 0.57
N MET A 779 17.49 -47.35 1.68
CA MET A 779 17.20 -48.55 2.48
C MET A 779 17.53 -48.34 3.97
N ASP A 780 16.78 -49.02 4.85
CA ASP A 780 17.07 -49.02 6.29
C ASP A 780 18.29 -49.88 6.61
N LEU A 781 19.46 -49.26 6.69
CA LEU A 781 20.71 -49.95 6.98
C LEU A 781 20.88 -50.22 8.50
N PRO A 782 21.13 -51.48 8.91
CA PRO A 782 21.55 -51.80 10.27
C PRO A 782 22.83 -51.05 10.66
N PRO A 783 23.03 -50.70 11.95
CA PRO A 783 24.21 -49.96 12.41
C PRO A 783 25.55 -50.61 12.02
N GLU A 784 25.60 -51.93 11.86
CA GLU A 784 26.81 -52.64 11.44
C GLU A 784 27.19 -52.40 9.95
N LEU A 785 26.23 -52.01 9.12
CA LEU A 785 26.41 -51.68 7.70
C LEU A 785 26.57 -50.18 7.45
N SER A 786 25.97 -49.33 8.30
CA SER A 786 26.04 -47.86 8.20
C SER A 786 27.43 -47.28 8.55
N GLY A 787 28.27 -48.02 9.28
CA GLY A 787 29.53 -47.52 9.87
C GLY A 787 30.84 -48.05 9.27
N ARG A 788 30.82 -48.72 8.11
CA ARG A 788 32.03 -49.24 7.44
C ARG A 788 32.28 -48.51 6.12
N ASP A 789 33.41 -47.81 6.04
CA ASP A 789 34.02 -47.39 4.78
C ASP A 789 34.38 -48.65 3.97
N TRP A 790 33.59 -48.98 2.95
CA TRP A 790 33.78 -50.16 2.10
C TRP A 790 34.79 -49.93 0.96
N THR A 791 35.79 -49.09 1.19
CA THR A 791 36.96 -48.95 0.33
C THR A 791 38.07 -49.88 0.79
N GLU A 792 37.88 -51.20 0.65
CA GLU A 792 38.98 -52.16 0.41
C GLU A 792 38.49 -53.60 0.45
N SER A 793 38.41 -54.24 -0.72
CA SER A 793 38.93 -55.59 -0.99
C SER A 793 38.20 -56.18 -2.21
N ARG A 794 38.88 -56.26 -3.35
CA ARG A 794 39.28 -57.55 -3.94
C ARG A 794 39.99 -57.41 -5.28
N ASP A 795 41.22 -57.92 -5.25
CA ASP A 795 41.81 -58.90 -6.17
C ASP A 795 41.84 -58.59 -7.66
N SER A 796 43.01 -58.08 -8.05
CA SER A 796 43.79 -58.40 -9.24
C SER A 796 43.32 -59.61 -10.06
N ASP A 797 43.01 -59.35 -11.33
CA ASP A 797 43.84 -59.90 -12.41
C ASP A 797 43.80 -58.97 -13.64
N GLY A 798 44.98 -58.58 -14.17
CA GLY A 798 45.07 -57.91 -15.48
C GLY A 798 45.84 -56.58 -15.60
N SER A 799 47.05 -56.48 -15.05
CA SER A 799 48.20 -55.73 -15.60
C SER A 799 48.03 -54.25 -15.99
N ILE A 800 48.51 -53.35 -15.13
CA ILE A 800 49.59 -52.37 -15.43
C ILE A 800 50.22 -52.00 -14.08
N SER A 801 51.45 -52.48 -13.85
CA SER A 801 52.32 -52.05 -12.77
C SER A 801 53.32 -51.04 -13.32
N ASP A 802 53.30 -49.83 -12.78
CA ASP A 802 54.49 -49.17 -12.23
C ASP A 802 54.08 -47.78 -11.75
N TYR A 803 53.96 -47.62 -10.43
CA TYR A 803 54.70 -46.64 -9.63
C TYR A 803 54.15 -46.74 -8.19
N MET A 804 54.98 -47.27 -7.29
CA MET A 804 54.67 -47.38 -5.87
C MET A 804 54.56 -46.01 -5.22
N PHE A 805 53.59 -45.89 -4.32
CA PHE A 805 53.58 -44.90 -3.26
C PHE A 805 54.87 -45.00 -2.43
N SER A 806 55.58 -43.88 -2.28
CA SER A 806 56.35 -43.61 -1.08
C SER A 806 55.50 -42.74 -0.15
N ASP A 807 55.25 -43.30 1.02
CA ASP A 807 54.85 -42.63 2.25
C ASP A 807 55.88 -41.55 2.60
N ASP A 808 55.57 -40.29 2.26
CA ASP A 808 56.11 -39.12 2.94
C ASP A 808 55.33 -37.86 2.52
N SER A 809 55.06 -37.02 3.52
CA SER A 809 54.69 -35.60 3.39
C SER A 809 53.20 -35.24 3.26
N ARG A 810 52.69 -34.80 4.42
CA ARG A 810 51.72 -33.71 4.59
C ARG A 810 52.09 -32.52 3.70
N SER A 811 51.61 -32.50 2.45
CA SER A 811 51.38 -31.30 1.64
C SER A 811 50.79 -31.70 0.28
N SER A 812 49.48 -31.91 0.20
CA SER A 812 48.83 -31.96 -1.11
C SER A 812 48.67 -30.53 -1.62
N THR A 813 49.70 -30.03 -2.32
CA THR A 813 49.47 -29.01 -3.34
C THR A 813 48.45 -29.56 -4.34
N PRO A 814 47.38 -28.81 -4.68
CA PRO A 814 46.38 -29.29 -5.64
C PRO A 814 47.06 -29.62 -6.97
N GLU A 815 46.75 -30.76 -7.58
CA GLU A 815 47.06 -31.00 -8.98
C GLU A 815 46.49 -29.86 -9.83
N PRO A 816 47.20 -29.36 -10.86
CA PRO A 816 46.68 -28.31 -11.72
C PRO A 816 45.42 -28.79 -12.45
N VAL A 817 44.34 -28.02 -12.36
CA VAL A 817 43.08 -28.30 -13.05
C VAL A 817 43.31 -28.21 -14.56
N SER A 818 43.14 -29.33 -15.27
CA SER A 818 43.24 -29.40 -16.74
C SER A 818 41.92 -29.02 -17.42
N ALA A 819 42.01 -28.36 -18.58
CA ALA A 819 40.89 -28.05 -19.46
C ALA A 819 40.37 -29.27 -20.24
N GLU A 820 41.19 -30.31 -20.39
CA GLU A 820 40.92 -31.47 -21.26
C GLU A 820 39.60 -32.20 -20.94
N PRO A 821 39.17 -32.38 -19.66
CA PRO A 821 37.89 -33.03 -19.33
C PRO A 821 36.65 -32.21 -19.73
N TRP A 822 36.82 -30.93 -20.10
CA TRP A 822 35.75 -29.99 -20.43
C TRP A 822 35.69 -29.65 -21.93
N LEU A 823 36.59 -30.24 -22.73
CA LEU A 823 36.70 -30.03 -24.17
C LEU A 823 36.26 -31.30 -24.91
N GLU A 824 35.45 -31.15 -25.94
CA GLU A 824 35.16 -32.25 -26.87
C GLU A 824 36.22 -32.26 -28.00
N GLU A 825 36.86 -33.42 -28.25
CA GLU A 825 37.92 -33.57 -29.27
C GLU A 825 37.45 -33.22 -30.70
N THR A 826 36.15 -33.18 -30.95
CA THR A 826 35.54 -32.94 -32.28
C THR A 826 34.97 -31.53 -32.50
N ASP A 827 35.05 -30.62 -31.52
CA ASP A 827 34.40 -29.31 -31.60
C ASP A 827 35.29 -28.23 -32.25
N GLN A 828 34.75 -27.50 -33.25
CA GLN A 828 35.43 -26.39 -33.92
C GLN A 828 35.77 -25.24 -32.96
N ARG A 829 35.05 -25.11 -31.84
CA ARG A 829 35.29 -24.09 -30.79
C ARG A 829 36.38 -24.48 -29.79
N SER A 830 36.95 -25.68 -29.89
CA SER A 830 37.95 -26.18 -28.94
C SER A 830 39.20 -25.28 -28.88
N ALA A 831 39.64 -24.72 -30.01
CA ALA A 831 40.77 -23.78 -30.06
C ALA A 831 40.50 -22.45 -29.32
N GLU A 832 39.28 -21.89 -29.45
CA GLU A 832 38.89 -20.66 -28.74
C GLU A 832 38.75 -20.91 -27.23
N ARG A 833 38.19 -22.06 -26.84
CA ARG A 833 38.04 -22.48 -25.45
C ARG A 833 39.38 -22.73 -24.76
N HIS A 834 40.33 -23.35 -25.47
CA HIS A 834 41.72 -23.48 -25.01
C HIS A 834 42.35 -22.11 -24.73
N GLN A 835 42.18 -21.15 -25.64
CA GLN A 835 42.71 -19.79 -25.47
C GLN A 835 42.09 -19.07 -24.26
N ILE A 836 40.78 -19.23 -24.02
CA ILE A 836 40.10 -18.66 -22.85
C ILE A 836 40.65 -19.28 -21.56
N TRP A 837 40.85 -20.60 -21.53
CA TRP A 837 41.38 -21.29 -20.36
C TRP A 837 42.80 -20.83 -20.01
N GLU A 838 43.69 -20.76 -21.00
CA GLU A 838 45.08 -20.28 -20.79
C GLU A 838 45.13 -18.85 -20.24
N GLN A 839 44.23 -17.97 -20.73
CA GLN A 839 44.13 -16.59 -20.25
C GLN A 839 43.66 -16.51 -18.79
N LEU A 840 42.72 -17.37 -18.39
CA LEU A 840 42.19 -17.42 -17.04
C LEU A 840 43.17 -18.09 -16.06
N GLU A 841 43.89 -19.11 -16.49
CA GLU A 841 44.91 -19.80 -15.69
C GLU A 841 46.14 -18.91 -15.40
N ALA A 842 46.49 -18.01 -16.32
CA ALA A 842 47.56 -17.05 -16.13
C ALA A 842 47.26 -15.96 -15.08
N ASP A 843 45.99 -15.78 -14.68
CA ASP A 843 45.56 -14.81 -13.67
C ASP A 843 45.42 -15.49 -12.30
N GLU A 844 46.16 -14.99 -11.30
CA GLU A 844 46.12 -15.48 -9.92
C GLU A 844 44.71 -15.42 -9.30
N HIS A 845 43.83 -14.54 -9.81
CA HIS A 845 42.46 -14.34 -9.30
C HIS A 845 41.41 -15.29 -9.90
N THR A 846 41.81 -16.36 -10.59
CA THR A 846 40.87 -17.34 -11.17
C THR A 846 40.99 -18.75 -10.58
N ARG A 847 41.97 -18.96 -9.69
CA ARG A 847 42.34 -20.30 -9.22
C ARG A 847 41.20 -21.04 -8.52
N ASN A 848 40.47 -20.36 -7.63
CA ASN A 848 39.35 -20.99 -6.92
C ASN A 848 38.20 -21.29 -7.87
N LEU A 849 37.94 -20.43 -8.86
CA LEU A 849 36.92 -20.69 -9.88
C LEU A 849 37.24 -21.94 -10.72
N LEU A 850 38.50 -22.10 -11.13
CA LEU A 850 38.94 -23.29 -11.88
C LEU A 850 38.89 -24.56 -11.02
N ASP A 851 39.30 -24.47 -9.74
CA ASP A 851 39.22 -25.57 -8.78
C ASP A 851 37.76 -26.03 -8.55
N LEU A 852 36.82 -25.09 -8.46
CA LEU A 852 35.38 -25.38 -8.32
C LEU A 852 34.85 -26.05 -9.58
N ILE A 853 35.21 -25.55 -10.77
CA ILE A 853 34.85 -26.18 -12.05
C ILE A 853 35.43 -27.60 -12.10
N GLY A 854 36.69 -27.81 -11.72
CA GLY A 854 37.29 -29.13 -11.62
C GLY A 854 36.53 -30.08 -10.69
N SER A 855 35.90 -29.55 -9.65
CA SER A 855 35.09 -30.30 -8.68
C SER A 855 33.68 -30.64 -9.20
N LEU A 856 33.13 -29.86 -10.16
CA LEU A 856 31.86 -30.19 -10.83
C LEU A 856 31.89 -31.51 -11.60
N ARG A 857 33.07 -32.10 -11.85
CA ARG A 857 33.18 -33.47 -12.35
C ARG A 857 32.50 -34.50 -11.45
N GLN A 858 32.29 -34.16 -10.19
CA GLN A 858 31.61 -34.99 -9.20
C GLN A 858 30.08 -34.76 -9.17
N SER A 859 29.51 -33.79 -9.92
CA SER A 859 28.07 -33.46 -9.95
C SER A 859 27.24 -34.37 -10.86
N ALA A 860 25.93 -34.51 -10.59
CA ALA A 860 24.96 -35.31 -11.36
C ALA A 860 25.10 -35.12 -12.86
N ASP A 861 25.11 -33.85 -13.25
CA ASP A 861 25.09 -33.41 -14.63
C ASP A 861 26.36 -33.80 -15.39
N TYR A 862 27.52 -33.89 -14.72
CA TYR A 862 28.75 -34.39 -15.32
C TYR A 862 28.83 -35.92 -15.30
N ARG A 863 28.25 -36.57 -14.26
CA ARG A 863 28.20 -38.04 -14.15
C ARG A 863 27.37 -38.66 -15.25
N ASN A 864 26.28 -37.99 -15.62
CA ASN A 864 25.39 -38.40 -16.70
C ASN A 864 25.93 -37.92 -18.06
N MET A 865 26.21 -38.86 -18.97
CA MET A 865 26.76 -38.54 -20.30
C MET A 865 25.77 -37.77 -21.19
N ALA A 866 24.45 -37.83 -20.92
CA ALA A 866 23.43 -37.10 -21.66
C ALA A 866 23.38 -35.60 -21.31
N SER A 867 23.56 -35.26 -20.05
CA SER A 867 23.58 -33.87 -19.56
C SER A 867 24.96 -33.24 -19.61
N ARG A 868 26.02 -34.04 -19.73
CA ARG A 868 27.42 -33.56 -19.76
C ARG A 868 27.67 -32.50 -20.84
N PRO A 869 27.21 -32.65 -22.11
CA PRO A 869 27.42 -31.60 -23.12
C PRO A 869 26.71 -30.28 -22.75
N ALA A 870 25.50 -30.36 -22.18
CA ALA A 870 24.77 -29.19 -21.72
C ALA A 870 25.48 -28.50 -20.53
N LEU A 871 26.04 -29.27 -19.60
CA LEU A 871 26.86 -28.75 -18.52
C LEU A 871 28.16 -28.12 -19.03
N GLN A 872 28.83 -28.74 -20.01
CA GLN A 872 30.04 -28.19 -20.63
C GLN A 872 29.74 -26.82 -21.28
N GLU A 873 28.63 -26.69 -22.03
CA GLU A 873 28.20 -25.40 -22.58
C GLU A 873 27.93 -24.35 -21.49
N ARG A 874 27.29 -24.74 -20.38
CA ARG A 874 27.05 -23.86 -19.22
C ARG A 874 28.36 -23.38 -18.59
N VAL A 875 29.30 -24.30 -18.33
CA VAL A 875 30.63 -24.00 -17.78
C VAL A 875 31.39 -23.04 -18.69
N TRP A 876 31.42 -23.30 -20.00
CA TRP A 876 32.06 -22.40 -20.96
C TRP A 876 31.35 -21.05 -21.07
N GLY A 877 30.02 -21.00 -20.88
CA GLY A 877 29.27 -19.76 -20.77
C GLY A 877 29.70 -18.89 -19.59
N VAL A 878 29.99 -19.49 -18.44
CA VAL A 878 30.53 -18.80 -17.24
C VAL A 878 31.96 -18.34 -17.50
N LEU A 879 32.85 -19.23 -17.96
CA LEU A 879 34.26 -18.94 -18.23
C LEU A 879 34.45 -17.84 -19.29
N ALA A 880 33.72 -17.91 -20.40
CA ALA A 880 33.81 -16.88 -21.45
C ALA A 880 33.38 -15.50 -20.95
N THR A 881 32.38 -15.43 -20.07
CA THR A 881 31.92 -14.16 -19.49
C THR A 881 32.91 -13.64 -18.45
N ALA A 882 33.47 -14.52 -17.62
CA ALA A 882 34.52 -14.17 -16.65
C ALA A 882 35.80 -13.66 -17.34
N ASN A 883 36.11 -14.16 -18.55
CA ASN A 883 37.24 -13.66 -19.32
C ASN A 883 37.01 -12.23 -19.84
N GLN A 884 35.77 -11.90 -20.21
CA GLN A 884 35.39 -10.57 -20.74
C GLN A 884 35.19 -9.51 -19.65
N ASP A 885 34.85 -9.90 -18.41
CA ASP A 885 34.55 -9.01 -17.30
C ASP A 885 35.43 -9.28 -16.07
N PRO A 886 36.50 -8.49 -15.85
CA PRO A 886 37.41 -8.68 -14.72
C PRO A 886 36.73 -8.55 -13.35
N GLN A 887 35.71 -7.70 -13.21
CA GLN A 887 35.03 -7.48 -11.94
C GLN A 887 34.13 -8.67 -11.57
N LEU A 888 33.42 -9.21 -12.57
CA LEU A 888 32.67 -10.46 -12.38
C LEU A 888 33.60 -11.62 -12.04
N ARG A 889 34.76 -11.73 -12.72
CA ARG A 889 35.77 -12.76 -12.44
C ARG A 889 36.20 -12.79 -10.97
N MET A 890 36.55 -11.64 -10.40
CA MET A 890 36.92 -11.53 -8.98
C MET A 890 35.78 -11.99 -8.06
N THR A 891 34.55 -11.63 -8.38
CA THR A 891 33.36 -12.02 -7.61
C THR A 891 33.14 -13.54 -7.66
N LEU A 892 33.19 -14.13 -8.85
CA LEU A 892 33.03 -15.58 -9.04
C LEU A 892 34.13 -16.37 -8.31
N ASN A 893 35.37 -15.88 -8.33
CA ASN A 893 36.47 -16.52 -7.61
C ASN A 893 36.32 -16.45 -6.08
N ALA A 894 35.78 -15.34 -5.55
CA ALA A 894 35.49 -15.21 -4.13
C ALA A 894 34.33 -16.15 -3.70
N VAL A 895 33.28 -16.26 -4.50
CA VAL A 895 32.16 -17.20 -4.25
C VAL A 895 32.65 -18.65 -4.26
N ALA A 896 33.68 -18.98 -5.06
CA ALA A 896 34.24 -20.32 -5.12
C ALA A 896 35.07 -20.75 -3.88
N GLU A 897 35.51 -19.81 -3.05
CA GLU A 897 36.47 -20.07 -1.97
C GLU A 897 35.89 -20.91 -0.83
N GLU A 898 34.73 -20.50 -0.28
CA GLU A 898 34.10 -21.18 0.86
C GLU A 898 33.64 -22.61 0.53
N PRO A 899 32.98 -22.90 -0.60
CA PRO A 899 32.59 -24.27 -0.97
C PRO A 899 33.79 -25.20 -1.11
N LEU A 900 34.90 -24.71 -1.68
CA LEU A 900 36.13 -25.48 -1.82
C LEU A 900 36.82 -25.74 -0.49
N ARG A 901 36.73 -24.79 0.46
CA ARG A 901 37.24 -24.98 1.81
C ARG A 901 36.46 -26.07 2.54
N LEU A 902 35.13 -26.01 2.52
CA LEU A 902 34.27 -27.01 3.17
C LEU A 902 34.40 -28.39 2.53
N LEU A 903 34.62 -28.46 1.20
CA LEU A 903 34.91 -29.72 0.51
C LEU A 903 36.20 -30.38 0.99
N ARG A 904 37.25 -29.58 1.27
CA ARG A 904 38.55 -30.08 1.76
C ARG A 904 38.48 -30.60 3.19
N ASP A 905 37.52 -30.09 3.97
CA ASP A 905 37.27 -30.49 5.35
C ASP A 905 36.22 -31.63 5.47
N ASN A 906 35.73 -32.19 4.35
CA ASN A 906 34.64 -33.20 4.25
C ASN A 906 33.26 -32.74 4.76
N ASP A 907 33.01 -31.43 4.86
CA ASP A 907 31.78 -30.84 5.40
C ASP A 907 30.74 -30.45 4.32
N THR A 908 30.97 -30.76 3.04
CA THR A 908 30.02 -30.42 1.95
C THR A 908 29.88 -31.54 0.92
N CYS A 909 28.64 -31.89 0.59
CA CYS A 909 28.28 -32.87 -0.44
C CYS A 909 28.49 -32.32 -1.87
N PRO A 910 28.63 -33.19 -2.89
CA PRO A 910 28.74 -32.78 -4.30
C PRO A 910 27.61 -31.87 -4.82
N ASP A 911 26.40 -31.98 -4.25
CA ASP A 911 25.25 -31.14 -4.59
C ASP A 911 25.39 -29.70 -4.06
N GLY A 912 26.15 -29.49 -2.98
CA GLY A 912 26.54 -28.16 -2.51
C GLY A 912 27.40 -27.41 -3.53
N ILE A 913 28.37 -28.09 -4.16
CA ILE A 913 29.19 -27.48 -5.22
C ILE A 913 28.33 -27.10 -6.43
N PHE A 914 27.37 -27.97 -6.80
CA PHE A 914 26.49 -27.74 -7.93
C PHE A 914 25.54 -26.57 -7.70
N LEU A 915 24.98 -26.44 -6.49
CA LEU A 915 24.18 -25.28 -6.09
C LEU A 915 24.98 -23.98 -6.22
N GLU A 916 26.23 -23.97 -5.77
CA GLU A 916 27.11 -22.79 -5.86
C GLU A 916 27.49 -22.47 -7.30
N PHE A 917 27.69 -23.47 -8.15
CA PHE A 917 27.84 -23.23 -9.58
C PHE A 917 26.56 -22.64 -10.21
N ASN A 918 25.38 -23.16 -9.87
CA ASN A 918 24.13 -22.56 -10.33
C ASN A 918 23.97 -21.11 -9.84
N GLN A 919 24.44 -20.79 -8.63
CA GLN A 919 24.51 -19.42 -8.12
C GLN A 919 25.44 -18.53 -8.97
N MET A 920 26.59 -19.06 -9.41
CA MET A 920 27.49 -18.36 -10.35
C MET A 920 26.83 -18.11 -11.71
N GLU A 921 26.04 -19.06 -12.22
CA GLU A 921 25.29 -18.86 -13.46
C GLU A 921 24.26 -17.74 -13.34
N VAL A 922 23.59 -17.61 -12.19
CA VAL A 922 22.66 -16.50 -11.91
C VAL A 922 23.41 -15.16 -11.91
N LEU A 923 24.62 -15.08 -11.36
CA LEU A 923 25.46 -13.87 -11.41
C LEU A 923 25.84 -13.51 -12.84
N VAL A 924 26.26 -14.48 -13.65
CA VAL A 924 26.58 -14.31 -15.07
C VAL A 924 25.34 -13.85 -15.85
N PHE A 925 24.19 -14.48 -15.62
CA PHE A 925 22.92 -14.11 -16.24
C PHE A 925 22.50 -12.68 -15.89
N THR A 926 22.62 -12.31 -14.62
CA THR A 926 22.33 -10.95 -14.15
C THR A 926 23.25 -9.96 -14.85
N ARG A 927 24.56 -10.23 -14.90
CA ARG A 927 25.53 -9.34 -15.55
C ARG A 927 25.24 -9.17 -17.04
N LYS A 928 24.94 -10.25 -17.77
CA LYS A 928 24.54 -10.19 -19.19
C LYS A 928 23.25 -9.43 -19.40
N SER A 929 22.26 -9.62 -18.52
CA SER A 929 20.96 -8.93 -18.60
C SER A 929 21.07 -7.42 -18.40
N LEU A 930 22.14 -6.94 -17.74
CA LEU A 930 22.42 -5.52 -17.55
C LEU A 930 23.23 -4.90 -18.71
N GLN A 931 23.79 -5.71 -19.62
CA GLN A 931 24.57 -5.24 -20.75
C GLN A 931 23.66 -5.01 -21.98
N ASN A 932 23.89 -3.90 -22.72
CA ASN A 932 23.23 -3.58 -24.00
C ASN A 932 21.68 -3.52 -23.96
N VAL A 933 21.09 -2.90 -22.93
CA VAL A 933 19.63 -2.74 -22.83
C VAL A 933 19.14 -1.52 -23.61
N VAL A 934 18.19 -1.72 -24.53
CA VAL A 934 17.55 -0.63 -25.29
C VAL A 934 16.79 0.29 -24.33
N GLN A 935 17.01 1.60 -24.45
CA GLN A 935 16.55 2.60 -23.46
C GLN A 935 15.03 2.58 -23.23
N GLU A 936 14.24 2.31 -24.28
CA GLU A 936 12.77 2.24 -24.22
C GLU A 936 12.24 1.01 -23.47
N GLN A 937 12.99 -0.10 -23.41
CA GLN A 937 12.58 -1.35 -22.75
C GLN A 937 13.29 -1.59 -21.41
N ARG A 938 14.18 -0.66 -21.02
CA ARG A 938 15.06 -0.80 -19.86
C ARG A 938 14.29 -0.97 -18.56
N GLY A 939 13.22 -0.19 -18.34
CA GLY A 939 12.38 -0.31 -17.14
C GLY A 939 11.76 -1.70 -16.98
N ASN A 940 11.11 -2.21 -18.05
CA ASN A 940 10.46 -3.52 -18.03
C ASN A 940 11.45 -4.67 -17.81
N MET A 941 12.59 -4.65 -18.53
CA MET A 941 13.62 -5.69 -18.38
C MET A 941 14.22 -5.71 -16.97
N LEU A 942 14.54 -4.54 -16.40
CA LEU A 942 15.12 -4.45 -15.06
C LEU A 942 14.12 -4.80 -13.96
N TYR A 943 12.85 -4.39 -14.10
CA TYR A 943 11.79 -4.79 -13.18
C TYR A 943 11.59 -6.31 -13.22
N ARG A 944 11.48 -6.90 -14.41
CA ARG A 944 11.35 -8.36 -14.57
C ARG A 944 12.55 -9.11 -14.01
N LEU A 945 13.76 -8.60 -14.21
CA LEU A 945 14.98 -9.17 -13.62
C LEU A 945 14.91 -9.13 -12.09
N THR A 946 14.50 -8.00 -11.51
CA THR A 946 14.33 -7.83 -10.07
C THR A 946 13.32 -8.82 -9.49
N VAL A 947 12.18 -9.02 -10.16
CA VAL A 947 11.16 -10.02 -9.78
C VAL A 947 11.71 -11.44 -9.83
N ARG A 948 12.44 -11.80 -10.90
CA ARG A 948 13.04 -13.15 -11.03
C ARG A 948 14.06 -13.44 -9.94
N LEU A 949 14.93 -12.47 -9.63
CA LEU A 949 15.93 -12.60 -8.57
C LEU A 949 15.28 -12.65 -7.19
N TYR A 950 14.22 -11.87 -6.97
CA TYR A 950 13.43 -11.95 -5.74
C TYR A 950 12.84 -13.35 -5.54
N ARG A 951 12.16 -13.89 -6.56
CA ARG A 951 11.56 -15.24 -6.50
C ARG A 951 12.57 -16.31 -6.16
N LEU A 952 13.76 -16.26 -6.78
CA LEU A 952 14.84 -17.18 -6.47
C LEU A 952 15.32 -17.03 -5.01
N SER A 953 15.53 -15.79 -4.57
CA SER A 953 16.05 -15.52 -3.21
C SER A 953 15.07 -15.93 -2.11
N GLU A 954 13.77 -15.71 -2.30
CA GLU A 954 12.75 -16.15 -1.36
C GLU A 954 12.58 -17.66 -1.39
N LEU A 955 12.58 -18.26 -2.58
CA LEU A 955 12.49 -19.72 -2.70
C LEU A 955 13.62 -20.42 -1.95
N ASP A 956 14.85 -19.89 -2.07
CA ASP A 956 15.99 -20.34 -1.29
C ASP A 956 15.83 -20.12 0.22
N ALA A 957 15.28 -18.96 0.62
CA ALA A 957 15.03 -18.67 2.02
C ALA A 957 14.02 -19.66 2.63
N VAL A 958 12.93 -19.96 1.91
CA VAL A 958 11.96 -20.97 2.35
C VAL A 958 12.60 -22.35 2.41
N ALA A 959 13.34 -22.74 1.38
CA ALA A 959 14.03 -24.03 1.35
C ALA A 959 14.99 -24.19 2.55
N ARG A 960 15.77 -23.16 2.88
CA ARG A 960 16.66 -23.16 4.06
C ARG A 960 15.89 -23.29 5.38
N GLU A 961 14.79 -22.56 5.52
CA GLU A 961 13.95 -22.63 6.72
C GLU A 961 13.28 -24.00 6.87
N GLN A 962 12.89 -24.63 5.77
CA GLN A 962 12.27 -25.94 5.79
C GLN A 962 13.30 -27.07 5.96
N ALA A 963 14.54 -26.90 5.50
CA ALA A 963 15.57 -27.94 5.49
C ALA A 963 15.69 -28.66 6.85
N GLY A 964 15.74 -27.93 7.96
CA GLY A 964 15.78 -28.53 9.31
C GLY A 964 17.02 -29.42 9.49
N ASP A 965 16.81 -30.71 9.76
CA ASP A 965 17.88 -31.72 9.87
C ASP A 965 18.34 -32.30 8.51
N ARG A 966 17.75 -31.85 7.39
CA ARG A 966 18.09 -32.28 6.01
C ARG A 966 19.23 -31.44 5.42
N ASP A 967 19.87 -31.94 4.38
CA ASP A 967 20.89 -31.18 3.63
C ASP A 967 20.24 -29.96 2.95
N GLU A 968 20.68 -28.75 3.33
CA GLU A 968 20.17 -27.49 2.78
C GLU A 968 20.37 -27.42 1.25
N ALA A 969 21.49 -27.91 0.74
CA ALA A 969 21.81 -27.83 -0.67
C ALA A 969 20.84 -28.65 -1.51
N GLU A 970 20.50 -29.85 -1.03
CA GLU A 970 19.56 -30.76 -1.67
C GLU A 970 18.14 -30.18 -1.70
N VAL A 971 17.65 -29.68 -0.57
CA VAL A 971 16.30 -29.08 -0.49
C VAL A 971 16.18 -27.85 -1.39
N ARG A 972 17.21 -26.99 -1.45
CA ARG A 972 17.21 -25.80 -2.32
C ARG A 972 17.21 -26.16 -3.79
N LEU A 973 18.02 -27.14 -4.20
CA LEU A 973 18.05 -27.61 -5.59
C LEU A 973 16.71 -28.22 -6.00
N ALA A 974 16.10 -29.06 -5.14
CA ALA A 974 14.77 -29.64 -5.38
C ALA A 974 13.69 -28.55 -5.58
N TYR A 975 13.68 -27.52 -4.74
CA TYR A 975 12.76 -26.38 -4.86
C TYR A 975 12.95 -25.62 -6.18
N ARG A 976 14.20 -25.26 -6.50
CA ARG A 976 14.55 -24.53 -7.72
C ARG A 976 14.20 -25.34 -8.97
N MET A 977 14.44 -26.65 -8.98
CA MET A 977 14.07 -27.59 -10.04
C MET A 977 12.56 -27.61 -10.27
N HIS A 978 11.79 -27.85 -9.21
CA HIS A 978 10.35 -28.05 -9.31
C HIS A 978 9.63 -26.77 -9.77
N TRP A 979 9.99 -25.61 -9.21
CA TRP A 979 9.32 -24.34 -9.51
C TRP A 979 10.00 -23.50 -10.59
N ALA A 980 11.08 -23.97 -11.21
CA ALA A 980 11.80 -23.28 -12.28
C ALA A 980 10.88 -22.66 -13.35
N SER A 981 10.00 -23.49 -13.91
CA SER A 981 9.08 -23.07 -14.97
C SER A 981 7.93 -22.21 -14.46
N ALA A 982 7.38 -22.53 -13.28
CA ALA A 982 6.24 -21.82 -12.71
C ALA A 982 6.59 -20.41 -12.22
N LEU A 983 7.77 -20.24 -11.62
CA LEU A 983 8.27 -18.97 -11.09
C LEU A 983 9.11 -18.18 -12.10
N ASP A 984 9.32 -18.70 -13.31
CA ASP A 984 10.17 -18.06 -14.33
C ASP A 984 11.57 -17.75 -13.76
N LEU A 985 12.16 -18.71 -13.03
CA LEU A 985 13.43 -18.52 -12.31
C LEU A 985 14.58 -18.19 -13.27
N PRO A 986 15.56 -17.37 -12.82
CA PRO A 986 16.75 -17.11 -13.62
C PRO A 986 17.65 -18.35 -13.60
N VAL A 987 17.97 -18.87 -14.78
CA VAL A 987 18.81 -20.06 -15.00
C VAL A 987 18.33 -21.29 -14.20
N PRO A 988 17.38 -22.08 -14.74
CA PRO A 988 16.90 -23.26 -14.05
C PRO A 988 18.06 -24.26 -13.83
N PRO A 989 18.15 -24.89 -12.64
CA PRO A 989 19.13 -25.95 -12.41
C PRO A 989 18.92 -27.13 -13.37
N GLY A 990 19.99 -27.88 -13.64
CA GLY A 990 19.96 -29.14 -14.38
C GLY A 990 19.47 -30.30 -13.50
N ASN A 991 20.03 -31.50 -13.64
CA ASN A 991 19.62 -32.64 -12.81
C ASN A 991 20.24 -32.59 -11.40
N MET A 992 19.60 -33.27 -10.44
CA MET A 992 20.05 -33.45 -9.06
C MET A 992 20.48 -34.91 -8.83
N LEU A 993 21.52 -35.15 -7.99
CA LEU A 993 22.00 -36.52 -7.70
C LEU A 993 21.09 -37.29 -6.73
N PHE A 994 20.44 -36.59 -5.81
CA PHE A 994 19.75 -37.17 -4.64
C PHE A 994 18.34 -36.57 -4.42
N GLU A 995 17.47 -36.61 -5.44
CA GLU A 995 16.14 -35.98 -5.38
C GLU A 995 15.27 -36.58 -4.25
N VAL A 996 15.40 -37.87 -3.93
CA VAL A 996 14.69 -38.51 -2.81
C VAL A 996 15.25 -38.10 -1.43
N HIS A 997 16.53 -37.75 -1.31
CA HIS A 997 17.14 -37.33 -0.03
C HIS A 997 16.66 -35.95 0.46
N ALA A 998 16.17 -35.10 -0.45
CA ALA A 998 15.51 -33.85 -0.08
C ALA A 998 14.24 -34.08 0.79
N ARG A 999 13.67 -35.30 0.78
CA ARG A 999 12.51 -35.73 1.60
C ARG A 999 11.42 -34.66 1.63
N ILE A 1000 11.05 -34.15 0.46
CA ILE A 1000 10.07 -33.07 0.33
C ILE A 1000 8.72 -33.56 0.87
N ARG A 1001 8.21 -32.87 1.88
CA ARG A 1001 6.93 -33.24 2.51
C ARG A 1001 5.76 -32.89 1.56
N PRO A 1002 4.66 -33.65 1.59
CA PRO A 1002 3.45 -33.29 0.84
C PRO A 1002 2.98 -31.86 1.18
N GLY A 1003 2.79 -31.02 0.16
CA GLY A 1003 2.39 -29.62 0.30
C GLY A 1003 3.50 -28.63 0.73
N GLU A 1004 4.73 -29.09 0.95
CA GLU A 1004 5.88 -28.23 1.29
C GLU A 1004 6.23 -27.28 0.14
N LEU A 1005 6.30 -27.81 -1.09
CA LEU A 1005 6.56 -27.02 -2.30
C LEU A 1005 5.44 -26.01 -2.56
N ASP A 1006 4.18 -26.37 -2.33
CA ASP A 1006 3.04 -25.47 -2.49
C ASP A 1006 3.07 -24.31 -1.48
N THR A 1007 3.48 -24.60 -0.24
CA THR A 1007 3.66 -23.59 0.80
C THR A 1007 4.79 -22.62 0.44
N ALA A 1008 5.88 -23.13 -0.13
CA ALA A 1008 6.98 -22.31 -0.62
C ALA A 1008 6.55 -21.41 -1.78
N LEU A 1009 5.80 -21.95 -2.73
CA LEU A 1009 5.24 -21.19 -3.84
C LEU A 1009 4.29 -20.08 -3.36
N LEU A 1010 3.42 -20.39 -2.41
CA LEU A 1010 2.48 -19.44 -1.80
C LEU A 1010 3.22 -18.26 -1.14
N ARG A 1011 4.30 -18.55 -0.40
CA ARG A 1011 5.10 -17.53 0.25
C ARG A 1011 5.78 -16.61 -0.76
N VAL A 1012 6.41 -17.18 -1.79
CA VAL A 1012 7.06 -16.40 -2.86
C VAL A 1012 6.04 -15.49 -3.56
N GLN A 1013 4.85 -16.00 -3.91
CA GLN A 1013 3.81 -15.24 -4.60
C GLN A 1013 3.21 -14.12 -3.74
N THR A 1014 3.00 -14.39 -2.43
CA THR A 1014 2.46 -13.40 -1.50
C THR A 1014 3.49 -12.30 -1.23
N GLY A 1015 4.75 -12.68 -1.03
CA GLY A 1015 5.84 -11.74 -0.80
C GLY A 1015 6.15 -10.86 -2.02
N GLU A 1016 5.98 -11.39 -3.25
CA GLU A 1016 6.16 -10.65 -4.50
C GLU A 1016 5.24 -9.41 -4.59
N GLN A 1017 4.05 -9.49 -3.99
CA GLN A 1017 3.03 -8.44 -4.05
C GLN A 1017 3.05 -7.49 -2.85
N GLY A 1018 3.96 -7.69 -1.91
CA GLY A 1018 4.01 -6.97 -0.63
C GLY A 1018 5.34 -6.31 -0.31
N GLU A 1019 5.50 -5.94 0.96
CA GLU A 1019 6.69 -5.32 1.53
C GLU A 1019 7.99 -6.16 1.35
N PRO A 1020 7.97 -7.51 1.36
CA PRO A 1020 9.18 -8.31 1.13
C PRO A 1020 9.85 -7.99 -0.22
N PHE A 1021 9.07 -7.96 -1.32
CA PHE A 1021 9.59 -7.58 -2.63
C PHE A 1021 10.06 -6.12 -2.69
N LEU A 1022 9.28 -5.19 -2.11
CA LEU A 1022 9.67 -3.77 -2.10
C LEU A 1022 10.98 -3.54 -1.35
N ARG A 1023 11.21 -4.25 -0.25
CA ARG A 1023 12.46 -4.21 0.50
C ARG A 1023 13.61 -4.82 -0.31
N TYR A 1024 13.36 -5.94 -0.98
CA TYR A 1024 14.35 -6.59 -1.83
C TYR A 1024 14.76 -5.69 -3.01
N ALA A 1025 13.79 -5.11 -3.71
CA ALA A 1025 14.01 -4.20 -4.82
C ALA A 1025 14.80 -2.96 -4.40
N ALA A 1026 14.56 -2.43 -3.19
CA ALA A 1026 15.30 -1.30 -2.65
C ALA A 1026 16.78 -1.60 -2.35
N GLN A 1027 17.18 -2.88 -2.29
CA GLN A 1027 18.56 -3.32 -2.12
C GLN A 1027 19.26 -3.60 -3.46
N GLN A 1028 18.55 -3.58 -4.59
CA GLN A 1028 19.14 -3.86 -5.89
C GLN A 1028 19.71 -2.58 -6.52
N ASP A 1029 21.04 -2.45 -6.52
CA ASP A 1029 21.72 -1.23 -7.01
C ASP A 1029 21.34 -0.83 -8.44
N PHE A 1030 21.20 -1.81 -9.33
CA PHE A 1030 20.83 -1.56 -10.73
C PHE A 1030 19.40 -1.01 -10.87
N TRP A 1031 18.48 -1.46 -10.01
CA TRP A 1031 17.09 -1.00 -10.00
C TRP A 1031 16.99 0.40 -9.38
N VAL A 1032 17.66 0.63 -8.26
CA VAL A 1032 17.71 1.94 -7.60
C VAL A 1032 18.36 2.98 -8.52
N SER A 1033 19.43 2.60 -9.23
CA SER A 1033 20.08 3.48 -10.21
C SER A 1033 19.14 3.86 -11.34
N TYR A 1034 18.38 2.89 -11.88
CA TYR A 1034 17.35 3.16 -12.89
C TYR A 1034 16.27 4.12 -12.37
N LEU A 1035 15.75 3.90 -11.15
CA LEU A 1035 14.75 4.79 -10.55
C LEU A 1035 15.29 6.21 -10.35
N ARG A 1036 16.55 6.36 -9.95
CA ARG A 1036 17.21 7.67 -9.81
C ARG A 1036 17.40 8.37 -11.15
N GLU A 1037 17.75 7.63 -12.20
CA GLU A 1037 17.89 8.17 -13.55
C GLU A 1037 16.53 8.62 -14.11
N ASN A 1038 15.49 7.79 -14.00
CA ASN A 1038 14.17 8.06 -14.59
C ASN A 1038 13.36 9.11 -13.79
N HIS A 1039 13.51 9.11 -12.46
CA HIS A 1039 12.79 10.00 -11.55
C HIS A 1039 13.71 11.04 -10.88
N ALA A 1040 14.75 11.49 -11.59
CA ALA A 1040 15.79 12.38 -11.08
C ALA A 1040 15.22 13.62 -10.36
N GLY A 1041 14.19 14.25 -10.92
CA GLY A 1041 13.57 15.43 -10.31
C GLY A 1041 13.01 15.21 -8.89
N ARG A 1042 12.53 13.99 -8.57
CA ARG A 1042 12.03 13.67 -7.21
C ARG A 1042 13.18 13.40 -6.23
N PHE A 1043 14.24 12.73 -6.67
CA PHE A 1043 15.43 12.51 -5.84
C PHE A 1043 16.22 13.80 -5.61
N ASP A 1044 16.37 14.64 -6.63
CA ASP A 1044 17.03 15.96 -6.52
C ASP A 1044 16.28 16.90 -5.57
N ALA A 1045 14.95 16.83 -5.54
CA ALA A 1045 14.14 17.58 -4.59
C ALA A 1045 14.42 17.15 -3.14
N LEU A 1046 14.48 15.83 -2.87
CA LEU A 1046 14.85 15.30 -1.56
C LEU A 1046 16.28 15.69 -1.17
N GLU A 1047 17.24 15.59 -2.08
CA GLU A 1047 18.63 15.96 -1.80
C GLU A 1047 18.80 17.46 -1.55
N ARG A 1048 18.07 18.30 -2.29
CA ARG A 1048 18.06 19.75 -2.05
C ARG A 1048 17.54 20.09 -0.66
N ILE A 1049 16.45 19.43 -0.24
CA ILE A 1049 15.90 19.59 1.12
C ILE A 1049 16.95 19.18 2.16
N TYR A 1050 17.57 18.01 2.01
CA TYR A 1050 18.62 17.53 2.91
C TYR A 1050 19.79 18.51 3.03
N ARG A 1051 20.28 19.04 1.89
CA ARG A 1051 21.38 20.02 1.89
C ARG A 1051 20.98 21.32 2.58
N THR A 1052 19.77 21.82 2.34
CA THR A 1052 19.26 23.03 2.99
C THR A 1052 19.11 22.84 4.50
N ASP A 1053 18.57 21.70 4.93
CA ASP A 1053 18.39 21.38 6.35
C ASP A 1053 19.74 21.20 7.06
N LEU A 1054 20.72 20.55 6.41
CA LEU A 1054 22.08 20.39 6.94
C LEU A 1054 22.78 21.75 7.10
N THR A 1055 22.71 22.64 6.10
CA THR A 1055 23.28 23.99 6.23
C THR A 1055 22.64 24.75 7.38
N ARG A 1056 21.32 24.70 7.51
CA ARG A 1056 20.59 25.35 8.61
C ARG A 1056 21.02 24.82 9.99
N LEU A 1057 21.21 23.51 10.12
CA LEU A 1057 21.70 22.88 11.35
C LEU A 1057 23.11 23.36 11.69
N THR A 1058 24.02 23.39 10.72
CA THR A 1058 25.38 23.89 10.91
C THR A 1058 25.36 25.36 11.35
N ASP A 1059 24.57 26.21 10.66
CA ASP A 1059 24.42 27.62 11.00
C ASP A 1059 23.85 27.83 12.42
N GLU A 1060 22.93 26.96 12.88
CA GLU A 1060 22.36 27.00 14.24
C GLU A 1060 23.44 26.73 15.32
N PHE A 1061 24.30 25.74 15.11
CA PHE A 1061 25.36 25.39 16.06
C PHE A 1061 26.48 26.43 16.07
N GLU A 1062 26.84 26.98 14.90
CA GLU A 1062 27.78 28.09 14.79
C GLU A 1062 27.25 29.36 15.48
N GLN A 1063 25.96 29.69 15.33
CA GLN A 1063 25.34 30.83 16.02
C GLN A 1063 25.26 30.66 17.54
N ARG A 1064 25.23 29.42 18.02
CA ARG A 1064 25.22 29.08 19.46
C ARG A 1064 26.63 28.98 20.06
N ASP A 1065 27.68 29.22 19.25
CA ASP A 1065 29.10 29.12 19.65
C ASP A 1065 29.46 27.72 20.18
N ILE A 1066 28.75 26.69 19.71
CA ILE A 1066 28.96 25.29 20.06
C ILE A 1066 29.85 24.67 18.98
N SER A 1067 30.97 24.07 19.38
CA SER A 1067 31.87 23.41 18.43
C SER A 1067 31.16 22.27 17.68
N LEU A 1068 31.44 22.16 16.38
CA LEU A 1068 30.98 21.08 15.51
C LEU A 1068 31.55 19.70 15.92
N ASP A 1069 32.51 19.67 16.84
CA ASP A 1069 33.02 18.45 17.47
C ASP A 1069 32.20 18.02 18.72
N ASN A 1070 31.09 18.71 19.03
CA ASN A 1070 30.23 18.37 20.16
C ASN A 1070 29.42 17.09 19.87
N PRO A 1071 29.38 16.11 20.79
CA PRO A 1071 28.55 14.90 20.65
C PRO A 1071 27.05 15.19 20.39
N GLU A 1072 26.54 16.35 20.81
CA GLU A 1072 25.16 16.78 20.51
C GLU A 1072 24.94 17.07 19.01
N TYR A 1073 25.93 17.67 18.34
CA TYR A 1073 25.89 17.93 16.90
C TYR A 1073 26.02 16.62 16.11
N GLU A 1074 26.93 15.73 16.54
CA GLU A 1074 27.10 14.41 15.94
C GLU A 1074 25.83 13.56 16.03
N SER A 1075 25.17 13.54 17.20
CA SER A 1075 23.90 12.84 17.40
C SER A 1075 22.80 13.41 16.49
N ARG A 1076 22.71 14.74 16.35
CA ARG A 1076 21.71 15.35 15.46
C ARG A 1076 21.98 15.07 13.98
N ILE A 1077 23.24 15.09 13.54
CA ILE A 1077 23.58 14.68 12.17
C ILE A 1077 23.17 13.24 11.92
N GLN A 1078 23.46 12.32 12.85
CA GLN A 1078 23.09 10.91 12.70
C GLN A 1078 21.56 10.74 12.59
N GLU A 1079 20.77 11.50 13.35
CA GLU A 1079 19.31 11.52 13.24
C GLU A 1079 18.83 12.05 11.88
N PHE A 1080 19.42 13.16 11.39
CA PHE A 1080 19.11 13.71 10.07
C PHE A 1080 19.47 12.75 8.94
N GLU A 1081 20.63 12.10 9.01
CA GLU A 1081 21.08 11.13 8.02
C GLU A 1081 20.19 9.88 8.02
N ALA A 1082 19.81 9.37 9.21
CA ALA A 1082 18.89 8.25 9.34
C ALA A 1082 17.52 8.57 8.73
N ARG A 1083 17.03 9.79 8.96
CA ARG A 1083 15.76 10.27 8.40
C ARG A 1083 15.82 10.41 6.88
N PHE A 1084 16.90 10.99 6.35
CA PHE A 1084 17.08 11.11 4.90
C PHE A 1084 17.12 9.73 4.24
N LYS A 1085 17.85 8.77 4.83
CA LYS A 1085 17.86 7.37 4.39
C LYS A 1085 16.45 6.76 4.40
N GLN A 1086 15.65 7.03 5.43
CA GLN A 1086 14.27 6.55 5.52
C GLN A 1086 13.36 7.16 4.44
N GLN A 1087 13.48 8.45 4.17
CA GLN A 1087 12.72 9.14 3.12
C GLN A 1087 13.10 8.63 1.72
N GLN A 1088 14.38 8.44 1.47
CA GLN A 1088 14.87 7.86 0.23
C GLN A 1088 14.34 6.43 0.04
N ALA A 1089 14.37 5.61 1.10
CA ALA A 1089 13.80 4.26 1.07
C ALA A 1089 12.28 4.26 0.86
N ALA A 1090 11.55 5.24 1.40
CA ALA A 1090 10.11 5.39 1.15
C ALA A 1090 9.84 5.76 -0.32
N LEU A 1091 10.60 6.70 -0.89
CA LEU A 1091 10.47 7.09 -2.30
C LEU A 1091 10.78 5.92 -3.24
N ILE A 1092 11.84 5.15 -2.97
CA ILE A 1092 12.17 3.96 -3.77
C ILE A 1092 11.03 2.94 -3.74
N ARG A 1093 10.42 2.70 -2.57
CA ARG A 1093 9.28 1.78 -2.43
C ARG A 1093 8.05 2.28 -3.20
N GLU A 1094 7.73 3.56 -3.09
CA GLU A 1094 6.64 4.19 -3.83
C GLU A 1094 6.83 4.00 -5.34
N LEU A 1095 7.98 4.44 -5.87
CA LEU A 1095 8.29 4.36 -7.30
C LEU A 1095 8.31 2.92 -7.82
N THR A 1096 8.83 1.98 -7.02
CA THR A 1096 8.83 0.55 -7.38
C THR A 1096 7.39 0.01 -7.52
N SER A 1097 6.49 0.45 -6.64
CA SER A 1097 5.07 0.08 -6.73
C SER A 1097 4.40 0.70 -7.96
N THR A 1098 4.73 1.94 -8.32
CA THR A 1098 4.14 2.61 -9.50
C THR A 1098 4.61 1.97 -10.80
N GLU A 1099 5.90 1.71 -10.94
CA GLU A 1099 6.46 1.04 -12.11
C GLU A 1099 5.84 -0.36 -12.29
N GLY A 1100 5.70 -1.14 -11.20
CA GLY A 1100 5.03 -2.44 -11.26
C GLY A 1100 3.57 -2.39 -11.76
N LEU A 1101 2.86 -1.28 -11.52
CA LEU A 1101 1.48 -1.07 -11.99
C LEU A 1101 1.41 -0.73 -13.48
N GLU A 1102 2.34 0.07 -14.01
CA GLU A 1102 2.37 0.43 -15.43
C GLU A 1102 2.75 -0.77 -16.32
N HIS A 1103 3.72 -1.58 -15.91
CA HIS A 1103 4.24 -2.69 -16.73
C HIS A 1103 3.30 -3.90 -16.82
N THR A 1104 2.22 -3.96 -16.02
CA THR A 1104 1.19 -5.01 -16.13
C THR A 1104 0.07 -4.68 -17.12
N LEU A 1105 -0.15 -3.39 -17.44
CA LEU A 1105 -1.11 -2.95 -18.46
C LEU A 1105 -0.73 -3.45 -19.86
N ASP A 1106 0.57 -3.40 -20.22
CA ASP A 1106 1.05 -3.91 -21.49
C ASP A 1106 0.94 -5.44 -21.62
N ARG A 1107 1.05 -6.16 -20.50
CA ARG A 1107 0.92 -7.64 -20.47
C ARG A 1107 -0.53 -8.10 -20.56
N ALA A 1108 -1.47 -7.32 -20.03
CA ALA A 1108 -2.91 -7.58 -20.11
C ALA A 1108 -3.52 -7.17 -21.47
N LEU A 1109 -2.88 -6.24 -22.20
CA LEU A 1109 -3.26 -5.87 -23.57
C LEU A 1109 -2.65 -6.79 -24.64
N SER A 1110 -1.61 -7.58 -24.28
CA SER A 1110 -0.88 -8.48 -25.18
C SER A 1110 -1.25 -9.97 -25.03
N ARG A 1111 -2.21 -10.31 -24.15
CA ARG A 1111 -2.82 -11.64 -24.00
C ARG A 1111 -4.32 -11.51 -24.25
#